data_AF-A0A2G4EUI1-F1
#
_entry.id   AF-A0A2G4EUI1-F1
#
_cell.length_a   1.000
_cell.length_b   1.000
_cell.length_c   1.000
_cell.angle_alpha   90.00
_cell.angle_beta   90.00
_cell.angle_gamma   90.00
#
_symmetry.space_group_name_H-M   'P 1'
#
loop_
_entity.id
_entity.type
_entity.pdbx_description
1 polymer ?
#
loop_
_entity_poly.entity_id
_entity_poly.type
_entity_poly.pdbx_seq_one_letter_code
_entity_poly.pdbx_strand_id
1 'polypeptide(L)'
;MSQDRKTPGHLSESESLEPNKDTSSLVPLPARKNRAQRLKELRSMLISGEMPGENLALAPSSSGENLQPPSEHNRVWLSWLNKWQFWLLVSLMLSVGMGFVAILSLLNLTSQSNCSKIFWPTASANDRFFCAQEAASKRTADDLLRAIELVNALPQDHPMRPRINGQIELWVQDMLRLGNSSFQEGKLQEAIAIARKVPQNVPAYPMVEKQIEKWQSSWKDAEKIYGTAENHLRKEEWVLAFREASLLLDTGNTFWESTKYEELTKAIQATKAEGNKLIKARNKAEEGGVDNLVTGIKLAQGIDQKSYLYQAANKLIGELSNKILDIAQKRLESGDWQQAIAIANKIPDGGNLQEQVKDFNDLANAIGQASTGQIDGLSKAIAIAQKLNSNRPFYKKSQDLITRWQQEIADVKTLDLAGKLAAPGGVKNLRAAIAQLQTVPESNPRSTEARSQISRFSRQIEQIEDSPFLQKANDLANTGDPNALEAAVDQARRIGQGRVLYGEAQTKIQAWIERRQRLQDQPFLDKAQQLAASGNLPEAIEMARRIRPGRVLYEQARSSIRTWDVQSQSEQGLQSARQVAQAGTVDALETAISLANQVPDSSSLRSQASQAIEEWSQRILAIGMEESSSDLAGAIAILKKIPAGTRSFQEARSQIQVWQQSLNSPAAESEPPVPPETEPYRPPNR
;
A
#
# COMPACT_ATOMS: atom_id res chain seq x y z
N MET A 1 43.74 -9.75 -50.19
CA MET A 1 44.34 -8.71 -49.33
C MET A 1 43.92 -9.06 -47.92
N SER A 2 44.82 -9.66 -47.14
CA SER A 2 45.64 -8.99 -46.10
C SER A 2 44.91 -9.05 -44.75
N GLN A 3 45.45 -9.76 -43.74
CA GLN A 3 46.62 -9.41 -42.91
C GLN A 3 46.34 -8.24 -41.95
N ASP A 4 46.71 -8.28 -40.67
CA ASP A 4 47.22 -9.39 -39.83
C ASP A 4 47.22 -8.94 -38.34
N ARG A 5 47.35 -9.88 -37.38
CA ARG A 5 47.93 -9.68 -36.01
C ARG A 5 47.17 -8.73 -35.02
N LYS A 6 47.40 -8.74 -33.69
CA LYS A 6 48.16 -9.66 -32.79
C LYS A 6 47.63 -9.61 -31.33
N THR A 7 47.85 -10.70 -30.58
CA THR A 7 47.92 -10.74 -29.10
C THR A 7 49.36 -10.49 -28.60
N PRO A 8 49.54 -10.21 -27.30
CA PRO A 8 50.12 -11.18 -26.34
C PRO A 8 49.32 -11.26 -25.02
N GLY A 9 49.48 -12.20 -24.06
CA GLY A 9 50.34 -13.39 -23.81
C GLY A 9 49.77 -14.09 -22.54
N HIS A 10 50.44 -14.81 -21.62
CA HIS A 10 51.69 -15.60 -21.47
C HIS A 10 51.64 -16.15 -20.00
N LEU A 11 52.20 -17.27 -19.50
CA LEU A 11 52.99 -18.43 -19.99
C LEU A 11 52.02 -19.61 -20.35
N SER A 12 52.31 -20.91 -20.53
CA SER A 12 53.43 -21.87 -20.23
C SER A 12 53.63 -22.21 -18.73
N GLU A 13 54.30 -23.28 -18.29
CA GLU A 13 54.79 -24.55 -18.91
C GLU A 13 53.89 -25.75 -18.46
N SER A 14 54.06 -27.06 -18.75
CA SER A 14 55.06 -27.94 -19.42
C SER A 14 54.33 -28.86 -20.46
N GLU A 15 54.83 -29.91 -21.15
CA GLU A 15 55.91 -30.94 -21.02
C GLU A 15 55.69 -32.08 -19.97
N SER A 16 56.07 -33.36 -20.19
CA SER A 16 56.94 -33.94 -21.24
C SER A 16 56.59 -35.40 -21.69
N LEU A 17 56.75 -35.64 -23.01
CA LEU A 17 57.31 -36.82 -23.73
C LEU A 17 56.66 -38.24 -23.75
N GLU A 18 56.93 -38.92 -24.88
CA GLU A 18 56.49 -40.24 -25.37
C GLU A 18 57.51 -41.39 -24.99
N PRO A 19 57.63 -42.61 -25.59
CA PRO A 19 56.90 -43.25 -26.72
C PRO A 19 56.64 -44.79 -26.70
N ASN A 20 56.10 -45.28 -27.83
CA ASN A 20 56.30 -46.59 -28.49
C ASN A 20 55.59 -47.89 -28.04
N LYS A 21 54.64 -48.30 -28.90
CA LYS A 21 54.69 -49.49 -29.79
C LYS A 21 54.84 -50.94 -29.27
N ASP A 22 53.93 -51.75 -29.83
CA ASP A 22 54.11 -53.06 -30.47
C ASP A 22 54.16 -54.40 -29.67
N THR A 23 53.30 -55.31 -30.15
CA THR A 23 53.40 -56.80 -30.22
C THR A 23 53.04 -57.73 -29.05
N SER A 24 52.59 -58.92 -29.47
CA SER A 24 52.55 -60.23 -28.80
C SER A 24 51.49 -60.53 -27.73
N SER A 25 50.41 -61.13 -28.22
CA SER A 25 49.93 -62.47 -27.82
C SER A 25 50.11 -62.93 -26.35
N LEU A 26 48.98 -63.10 -25.65
CA LEU A 26 48.41 -64.43 -25.34
C LEU A 26 47.04 -64.28 -24.64
N VAL A 27 46.16 -65.26 -24.81
CA VAL A 27 44.83 -65.28 -24.15
C VAL A 27 44.84 -66.21 -22.94
N PRO A 28 44.62 -65.68 -21.73
CA PRO A 28 43.97 -66.40 -20.64
C PRO A 28 42.50 -65.95 -20.53
N LEU A 29 41.57 -66.90 -20.67
CA LEU A 29 40.13 -66.62 -20.48
C LEU A 29 39.87 -66.18 -19.02
N PRO A 30 39.37 -64.96 -18.76
CA PRO A 30 39.06 -64.54 -17.39
C PRO A 30 37.84 -65.32 -16.87
N ALA A 31 37.99 -65.93 -15.69
CA ALA A 31 36.88 -66.60 -15.01
C ALA A 31 35.69 -65.64 -14.79
N ARG A 32 34.45 -66.12 -14.94
CA ARG A 32 33.22 -65.32 -14.83
C ARG A 32 33.18 -64.54 -13.50
N LYS A 33 33.37 -63.21 -13.56
CA LYS A 33 33.25 -62.30 -12.41
C LYS A 33 31.94 -62.51 -11.65
N ASN A 34 32.06 -62.80 -10.35
CA ASN A 34 30.97 -62.94 -9.39
C ASN A 34 30.15 -61.63 -9.30
N ARG A 35 28.85 -61.72 -8.97
CA ARG A 35 27.96 -60.57 -8.71
C ARG A 35 28.59 -59.55 -7.74
N ALA A 36 29.29 -60.02 -6.70
CA ALA A 36 29.99 -59.17 -5.74
C ALA A 36 31.15 -58.36 -6.35
N GLN A 37 31.88 -58.92 -7.32
CA GLN A 37 32.96 -58.21 -8.01
C GLN A 37 32.39 -57.11 -8.91
N ARG A 38 31.32 -57.40 -9.67
CA ARG A 38 30.61 -56.41 -10.49
C ARG A 38 30.01 -55.27 -9.65
N LEU A 39 29.48 -55.57 -8.47
CA LEU A 39 29.00 -54.53 -7.53
C LEU A 39 30.13 -53.65 -6.97
N LYS A 40 31.34 -54.19 -6.79
CA LYS A 40 32.52 -53.41 -6.37
C LYS A 40 33.01 -52.49 -7.50
N GLU A 41 33.02 -53.00 -8.73
CA GLU A 41 33.41 -52.30 -9.96
C GLU A 41 32.44 -51.14 -10.29
N LEU A 42 31.13 -51.37 -10.17
CA LEU A 42 30.09 -50.33 -10.26
C LEU A 42 30.21 -49.28 -9.15
N ARG A 43 30.57 -49.67 -7.91
CA ARG A 43 30.82 -48.72 -6.83
C ARG A 43 32.02 -47.81 -7.09
N SER A 44 33.12 -48.32 -7.68
CA SER A 44 34.24 -47.45 -8.10
C SER A 44 33.84 -46.46 -9.20
N MET A 45 33.03 -46.89 -10.17
CA MET A 45 32.53 -46.00 -11.24
C MET A 45 31.62 -44.90 -10.69
N LEU A 46 30.73 -45.22 -9.74
CA LEU A 46 29.85 -44.25 -9.06
C LEU A 46 30.59 -43.24 -8.16
N ILE A 47 31.86 -43.47 -7.84
CA ILE A 47 32.67 -42.56 -6.99
C ILE A 47 33.57 -41.65 -7.85
N SER A 48 33.92 -42.04 -9.07
CA SER A 48 34.92 -41.33 -9.89
C SER A 48 34.37 -40.23 -10.83
N GLY A 49 33.05 -40.09 -10.95
CA GLY A 49 32.41 -38.85 -11.41
C GLY A 49 32.59 -38.39 -12.87
N GLU A 50 33.10 -39.23 -13.78
CA GLU A 50 33.40 -38.83 -15.16
C GLU A 50 32.89 -39.86 -16.19
N MET A 51 32.32 -39.39 -17.31
CA MET A 51 31.77 -40.24 -18.38
C MET A 51 32.42 -39.94 -19.74
N PRO A 52 33.01 -40.93 -20.43
CA PRO A 52 33.21 -40.85 -21.87
C PRO A 52 31.86 -41.11 -22.58
N GLY A 53 31.39 -40.15 -23.37
CA GLY A 53 30.24 -40.34 -24.25
C GLY A 53 30.67 -40.82 -25.63
N GLU A 54 29.88 -41.70 -26.25
CA GLU A 54 30.04 -42.05 -27.67
C GLU A 54 28.67 -42.18 -28.35
N ASN A 55 28.65 -42.05 -29.68
CA ASN A 55 27.48 -41.59 -30.44
C ASN A 55 26.60 -42.73 -30.97
N LEU A 56 25.28 -42.55 -30.87
CA LEU A 56 24.29 -43.34 -31.61
C LEU A 56 24.09 -42.77 -33.02
N ALA A 57 24.61 -43.45 -34.04
CA ALA A 57 24.28 -43.19 -35.44
C ALA A 57 23.13 -44.09 -35.91
N LEU A 58 22.12 -43.50 -36.57
CA LEU A 58 20.99 -44.26 -37.14
C LEU A 58 21.36 -44.87 -38.49
N ALA A 59 20.87 -46.08 -38.76
CA ALA A 59 20.87 -46.68 -40.09
C ALA A 59 19.56 -46.37 -40.83
N PRO A 60 19.59 -45.92 -42.10
CA PRO A 60 18.40 -45.73 -42.93
C PRO A 60 17.91 -47.04 -43.57
N SER A 61 16.67 -47.03 -44.03
CA SER A 61 15.95 -48.16 -44.65
C SER A 61 16.35 -48.44 -46.10
N SER A 62 16.22 -49.71 -46.52
CA SER A 62 16.09 -50.08 -47.94
C SER A 62 15.07 -51.21 -48.13
N SER A 63 13.96 -50.90 -48.79
CA SER A 63 13.02 -51.87 -49.38
C SER A 63 13.30 -51.99 -50.88
N GLY A 64 13.33 -53.20 -51.44
CA GLY A 64 13.58 -53.44 -52.87
C GLY A 64 13.23 -54.88 -53.25
N GLU A 65 12.68 -55.07 -54.44
CA GLU A 65 11.88 -56.25 -54.79
C GLU A 65 12.53 -57.12 -55.90
N ASN A 66 12.11 -58.40 -55.94
CA ASN A 66 11.99 -59.28 -57.11
C ASN A 66 13.17 -60.07 -57.74
N LEU A 67 12.85 -61.37 -57.87
CA LEU A 67 13.07 -62.35 -58.95
C LEU A 67 14.47 -62.94 -59.32
N GLN A 68 14.39 -64.26 -59.54
CA GLN A 68 15.30 -65.25 -60.14
C GLN A 68 15.58 -64.98 -61.66
N PRO A 69 16.48 -65.72 -62.38
CA PRO A 69 16.97 -67.10 -62.12
C PRO A 69 18.53 -67.26 -62.35
N PRO A 70 19.16 -68.36 -62.86
CA PRO A 70 20.41 -68.88 -62.24
C PRO A 70 21.62 -69.14 -63.17
N SER A 71 22.82 -69.46 -62.61
CA SER A 71 23.83 -70.34 -63.27
C SER A 71 25.07 -70.73 -62.44
N GLU A 72 25.55 -71.96 -62.70
CA GLU A 72 26.94 -72.49 -62.64
C GLU A 72 27.72 -72.70 -61.31
N HIS A 73 28.89 -73.35 -61.44
CA HIS A 73 29.61 -74.13 -60.42
C HIS A 73 31.13 -73.84 -60.38
N ASN A 74 31.77 -74.04 -59.20
CA ASN A 74 33.06 -74.75 -59.04
C ASN A 74 33.17 -75.22 -57.57
N ARG A 75 33.47 -76.48 -57.21
CA ARG A 75 34.60 -77.39 -57.52
C ARG A 75 35.93 -77.03 -56.83
N VAL A 76 36.05 -77.41 -55.56
CA VAL A 76 37.34 -77.50 -54.83
C VAL A 76 37.55 -78.88 -54.17
N TRP A 77 36.49 -79.65 -53.90
CA TRP A 77 36.53 -80.87 -53.07
C TRP A 77 37.16 -82.13 -53.74
N LEU A 78 37.62 -82.06 -55.00
CA LEU A 78 37.89 -83.25 -55.81
C LEU A 78 39.33 -83.81 -55.76
N SER A 79 40.27 -83.18 -55.06
CA SER A 79 41.70 -83.57 -55.08
C SER A 79 42.09 -84.66 -54.07
N TRP A 80 41.23 -84.97 -53.09
CA TRP A 80 41.62 -85.80 -51.93
C TRP A 80 41.32 -87.31 -52.08
N LEU A 81 40.39 -87.69 -52.98
CA LEU A 81 39.88 -89.06 -53.10
C LEU A 81 40.82 -90.07 -53.78
N ASN A 82 41.95 -89.63 -54.33
CA ASN A 82 42.75 -90.43 -55.26
C ASN A 82 44.02 -91.06 -54.63
N LYS A 83 44.00 -91.39 -53.32
CA LYS A 83 45.09 -92.09 -52.63
C LYS A 83 44.64 -93.43 -52.06
N TRP A 84 45.24 -94.52 -52.54
CA TRP A 84 44.89 -95.92 -52.22
C TRP A 84 44.90 -96.25 -50.71
N GLN A 85 45.74 -95.57 -49.92
CA GLN A 85 45.79 -95.70 -48.45
C GLN A 85 44.46 -95.36 -47.74
N PHE A 86 43.61 -94.53 -48.36
CA PHE A 86 42.28 -94.19 -47.83
C PHE A 86 41.36 -95.42 -47.76
N TRP A 87 41.35 -96.25 -48.81
CA TRP A 87 40.47 -97.41 -48.91
C TRP A 87 40.84 -98.55 -47.95
N LEU A 88 42.13 -98.73 -47.65
CA LEU A 88 42.59 -99.68 -46.62
C LEU A 88 42.09 -99.31 -45.21
N LEU A 89 42.14 -98.02 -44.86
CA LEU A 89 41.73 -97.54 -43.54
C LEU A 89 40.20 -97.60 -43.37
N VAL A 90 39.45 -97.24 -44.42
CA VAL A 90 37.98 -97.38 -44.46
C VAL A 90 37.55 -98.85 -44.34
N SER A 91 38.21 -99.77 -45.05
CA SER A 91 37.91 -101.20 -45.00
C SER A 91 38.07 -101.78 -43.58
N LEU A 92 39.17 -101.43 -42.89
CA LEU A 92 39.44 -101.93 -41.54
C LEU A 92 38.44 -101.38 -40.50
N MET A 93 37.98 -100.14 -40.66
CA MET A 93 37.04 -99.50 -39.72
C MET A 93 35.61 -100.05 -39.86
N LEU A 94 35.19 -100.42 -41.08
CA LEU A 94 33.85 -100.97 -41.35
C LEU A 94 33.61 -102.32 -40.66
N SER A 95 34.62 -103.21 -40.60
CA SER A 95 34.48 -104.54 -40.00
C SER A 95 34.25 -104.51 -38.49
N VAL A 96 34.74 -103.50 -37.78
CA VAL A 96 34.56 -103.35 -36.32
C VAL A 96 33.35 -102.48 -35.98
N GLY A 97 33.05 -101.46 -36.79
CA GLY A 97 31.96 -100.51 -36.53
C GLY A 97 30.56 -101.15 -36.46
N MET A 98 30.27 -102.14 -37.30
CA MET A 98 28.93 -102.75 -37.38
C MET A 98 28.51 -103.48 -36.09
N GLY A 99 29.45 -104.10 -35.36
CA GLY A 99 29.13 -104.76 -34.09
C GLY A 99 28.72 -103.80 -32.98
N PHE A 100 29.40 -102.64 -32.89
CA PHE A 100 29.11 -101.63 -31.88
C PHE A 100 27.79 -100.90 -32.13
N VAL A 101 27.46 -100.63 -33.40
CA VAL A 101 26.18 -100.03 -33.80
C VAL A 101 25.00 -100.97 -33.49
N ALA A 102 25.13 -102.28 -33.69
CA ALA A 102 24.09 -103.25 -33.35
C ALA A 102 23.77 -103.28 -31.85
N ILE A 103 24.81 -103.26 -30.99
CA ILE A 103 24.65 -103.26 -29.52
C ILE A 103 24.07 -101.92 -29.03
N LEU A 104 24.52 -100.78 -29.56
CA LEU A 104 23.92 -99.48 -29.28
C LEU A 104 22.45 -99.43 -29.71
N SER A 105 22.09 -100.02 -30.85
CA SER A 105 20.69 -100.04 -31.31
C SER A 105 19.77 -100.95 -30.49
N LEU A 106 20.29 -101.90 -29.72
CA LEU A 106 19.52 -102.71 -28.77
C LEU A 106 19.38 -102.04 -27.39
N LEU A 107 20.38 -101.26 -26.98
CA LEU A 107 20.30 -100.42 -25.77
C LEU A 107 19.43 -99.17 -25.99
N ASN A 108 19.35 -98.67 -27.22
CA ASN A 108 18.53 -97.53 -27.60
C ASN A 108 17.08 -97.92 -27.92
N LEU A 109 16.44 -98.70 -27.04
CA LEU A 109 14.98 -98.95 -27.03
C LEU A 109 14.21 -97.70 -26.58
N THR A 110 14.47 -96.56 -27.22
CA THR A 110 13.58 -95.40 -27.13
C THR A 110 12.25 -95.76 -27.77
N SER A 111 11.19 -95.83 -26.97
CA SER A 111 9.82 -96.00 -27.46
C SER A 111 9.33 -94.73 -28.15
N GLN A 112 9.87 -94.41 -29.32
CA GLN A 112 9.31 -93.43 -30.24
C GLN A 112 8.02 -93.97 -30.86
N SER A 113 6.98 -94.10 -30.04
CA SER A 113 5.62 -94.08 -30.55
C SER A 113 5.48 -92.78 -31.36
N ASN A 114 5.09 -92.90 -32.62
CA ASN A 114 4.96 -91.74 -33.49
C ASN A 114 3.68 -90.99 -33.07
N CYS A 115 3.73 -90.19 -31.99
CA CYS A 115 2.58 -89.47 -31.44
C CYS A 115 1.86 -88.55 -32.44
N SER A 116 2.52 -88.20 -33.55
CA SER A 116 1.97 -87.46 -34.70
C SER A 116 1.20 -88.33 -35.72
N LYS A 117 1.17 -89.66 -35.54
CA LYS A 117 0.59 -90.65 -36.47
C LYS A 117 -0.39 -91.63 -35.79
N ILE A 118 -0.74 -91.41 -34.53
CA ILE A 118 -1.66 -92.26 -33.77
C ILE A 118 -3.12 -91.95 -34.11
N PHE A 119 -3.91 -92.99 -34.40
CA PHE A 119 -5.36 -92.87 -34.56
C PHE A 119 -6.06 -92.89 -33.19
N TRP A 120 -6.34 -91.70 -32.65
CA TRP A 120 -6.86 -91.52 -31.28
C TRP A 120 -8.10 -92.36 -30.88
N PRO A 121 -9.08 -92.65 -31.77
CA PRO A 121 -10.22 -93.48 -31.41
C PRO A 121 -9.88 -94.91 -30.98
N THR A 122 -8.74 -95.48 -31.44
CA THR A 122 -8.29 -96.83 -31.05
C THR A 122 -6.98 -96.82 -30.24
N ALA A 123 -6.46 -95.65 -29.88
CA ALA A 123 -5.23 -95.52 -29.10
C ALA A 123 -5.42 -95.98 -27.65
N SER A 124 -4.50 -96.80 -27.13
CA SER A 124 -4.62 -97.32 -25.76
C SER A 124 -4.45 -96.21 -24.72
N ALA A 125 -4.91 -96.47 -23.48
CA ALA A 125 -4.71 -95.55 -22.37
C ALA A 125 -3.21 -95.30 -22.07
N ASN A 126 -2.34 -96.29 -22.31
CA ASN A 126 -0.90 -96.12 -22.17
C ASN A 126 -0.32 -95.23 -23.29
N ASP A 127 -0.76 -95.39 -24.54
CA ASP A 127 -0.30 -94.55 -25.66
C ASP A 127 -0.70 -93.08 -25.46
N ARG A 128 -1.96 -92.86 -25.05
CA ARG A 128 -2.47 -91.53 -24.69
C ARG A 128 -1.68 -90.93 -23.53
N PHE A 129 -1.40 -91.69 -22.47
CA PHE A 129 -0.65 -91.22 -21.32
C PHE A 129 0.84 -90.97 -21.63
N PHE A 130 1.45 -91.76 -22.52
CA PHE A 130 2.81 -91.54 -23.01
C PHE A 130 2.90 -90.28 -23.87
N CYS A 131 2.07 -90.16 -24.90
CA CYS A 131 2.08 -89.00 -25.80
C CYS A 131 1.64 -87.70 -25.11
N ALA A 132 0.85 -87.78 -24.05
CA ALA A 132 0.54 -86.64 -23.20
C ALA A 132 1.74 -86.19 -22.34
N GLN A 133 2.51 -87.12 -21.75
CA GLN A 133 3.79 -86.77 -21.09
C GLN A 133 4.78 -86.13 -22.07
N GLU A 134 4.90 -86.69 -23.29
CA GLU A 134 5.76 -86.14 -24.34
C GLU A 134 5.33 -84.72 -24.77
N ALA A 135 4.02 -84.46 -24.90
CA ALA A 135 3.51 -83.11 -25.15
C ALA A 135 3.83 -82.17 -23.96
N ALA A 136 3.50 -82.56 -22.73
CA ALA A 136 3.74 -81.76 -21.53
C ALA A 136 5.22 -81.45 -21.28
N SER A 137 6.15 -82.32 -21.73
CA SER A 137 7.60 -82.13 -21.60
C SER A 137 8.09 -80.78 -22.16
N LYS A 138 7.40 -80.26 -23.19
CA LYS A 138 7.71 -78.99 -23.85
C LYS A 138 7.34 -77.76 -23.02
N ARG A 139 6.49 -77.91 -21.99
CA ARG A 139 6.08 -76.86 -21.05
C ARG A 139 5.54 -75.59 -21.70
N THR A 140 4.86 -75.70 -22.85
CA THR A 140 4.07 -74.62 -23.45
C THR A 140 2.61 -74.73 -23.00
N ALA A 141 1.85 -73.64 -23.03
CA ALA A 141 0.43 -73.69 -22.70
C ALA A 141 -0.37 -74.62 -23.64
N ASP A 142 -0.04 -74.64 -24.93
CA ASP A 142 -0.79 -75.41 -25.93
C ASP A 142 -0.40 -76.89 -25.97
N ASP A 143 0.86 -77.24 -25.66
CA ASP A 143 1.25 -78.64 -25.51
C ASP A 143 0.81 -79.22 -24.15
N LEU A 144 0.74 -78.42 -23.07
CA LEU A 144 0.14 -78.82 -21.78
C LEU A 144 -1.39 -79.01 -21.91
N LEU A 145 -2.08 -78.13 -22.63
CA LEU A 145 -3.50 -78.32 -22.95
C LEU A 145 -3.72 -79.65 -23.69
N ARG A 146 -2.94 -79.89 -24.76
CA ARG A 146 -3.02 -81.14 -25.53
C ARG A 146 -2.75 -82.37 -24.67
N ALA A 147 -1.80 -82.29 -23.72
CA ALA A 147 -1.53 -83.37 -22.78
C ALA A 147 -2.76 -83.69 -21.91
N ILE A 148 -3.40 -82.66 -21.34
CA ILE A 148 -4.62 -82.80 -20.53
C ILE A 148 -5.77 -83.40 -21.36
N GLU A 149 -6.03 -82.89 -22.56
CA GLU A 149 -7.11 -83.35 -23.44
C GLU A 149 -6.98 -84.84 -23.80
N LEU A 150 -5.78 -85.29 -24.18
CA LEU A 150 -5.52 -86.67 -24.62
C LEU A 150 -5.86 -87.73 -23.56
N VAL A 151 -5.60 -87.44 -22.28
CA VAL A 151 -5.90 -88.36 -21.16
C VAL A 151 -7.28 -88.14 -20.55
N ASN A 152 -7.80 -86.91 -20.55
CA ASN A 152 -9.13 -86.59 -20.04
C ASN A 152 -10.23 -87.25 -20.90
N ALA A 153 -10.01 -87.37 -22.21
CA ALA A 153 -10.90 -88.04 -23.17
C ALA A 153 -11.00 -89.59 -23.03
N LEU A 154 -10.60 -90.16 -21.88
CA LEU A 154 -10.86 -91.55 -21.48
C LEU A 154 -12.05 -91.60 -20.48
N PRO A 155 -12.74 -92.74 -20.29
CA PRO A 155 -13.85 -92.86 -19.33
C PRO A 155 -13.47 -92.62 -17.85
N GLN A 156 -14.41 -92.14 -17.03
CA GLN A 156 -14.17 -91.78 -15.62
C GLN A 156 -14.10 -92.99 -14.66
N ASP A 157 -14.58 -94.15 -15.11
CA ASP A 157 -14.49 -95.46 -14.47
C ASP A 157 -13.19 -96.23 -14.83
N HIS A 158 -12.37 -95.69 -15.73
CA HIS A 158 -11.17 -96.35 -16.24
C HIS A 158 -10.10 -96.60 -15.15
N PRO A 159 -9.52 -97.81 -15.00
CA PRO A 159 -8.65 -98.18 -13.87
C PRO A 159 -7.45 -97.26 -13.59
N MET A 160 -6.90 -96.60 -14.62
CA MET A 160 -5.79 -95.65 -14.44
C MET A 160 -6.22 -94.27 -13.90
N ARG A 161 -7.52 -94.03 -13.62
CA ARG A 161 -8.03 -92.68 -13.32
C ARG A 161 -7.34 -91.95 -12.16
N PRO A 162 -7.00 -92.58 -11.02
CA PRO A 162 -6.23 -91.90 -9.97
C PRO A 162 -4.88 -91.36 -10.46
N ARG A 163 -4.18 -92.11 -11.31
CA ARG A 163 -2.90 -91.70 -11.92
C ARG A 163 -3.10 -90.61 -12.98
N ILE A 164 -4.15 -90.71 -13.80
CA ILE A 164 -4.51 -89.70 -14.80
C ILE A 164 -4.84 -88.36 -14.11
N ASN A 165 -5.67 -88.39 -13.07
CA ASN A 165 -6.13 -87.19 -12.38
C ASN A 165 -4.96 -86.45 -11.69
N GLY A 166 -4.08 -87.16 -10.97
CA GLY A 166 -2.88 -86.55 -10.38
C GLY A 166 -1.90 -86.02 -11.43
N GLN A 167 -1.83 -86.64 -12.61
CA GLN A 167 -0.99 -86.14 -13.71
C GLN A 167 -1.58 -84.89 -14.39
N ILE A 168 -2.91 -84.83 -14.56
CA ILE A 168 -3.61 -83.62 -15.00
C ILE A 168 -3.39 -82.49 -13.99
N GLU A 169 -3.46 -82.78 -12.68
CA GLU A 169 -3.23 -81.78 -11.63
C GLU A 169 -1.84 -81.14 -11.76
N LEU A 170 -0.78 -81.94 -11.96
CA LEU A 170 0.58 -81.45 -12.20
C LEU A 170 0.67 -80.58 -13.47
N TRP A 171 0.00 -80.94 -14.56
CA TRP A 171 -0.02 -80.15 -15.80
C TRP A 171 -0.83 -78.85 -15.66
N VAL A 172 -1.91 -78.86 -14.86
CA VAL A 172 -2.64 -77.65 -14.47
C VAL A 172 -1.77 -76.74 -13.59
N GLN A 173 -1.01 -77.29 -12.64
CA GLN A 173 -0.04 -76.53 -11.85
C GLN A 173 1.07 -75.94 -12.73
N ASP A 174 1.58 -76.68 -13.72
CA ASP A 174 2.55 -76.17 -14.70
C ASP A 174 1.96 -75.03 -15.56
N MET A 175 0.71 -75.18 -16.02
CA MET A 175 0.01 -74.17 -16.82
C MET A 175 -0.31 -72.90 -16.01
N LEU A 176 -0.70 -73.04 -14.75
CA LEU A 176 -0.87 -71.93 -13.82
C LEU A 176 0.47 -71.25 -13.49
N ARG A 177 1.60 -71.97 -13.54
CA ARG A 177 2.94 -71.38 -13.41
C ARG A 177 3.32 -70.51 -14.62
N LEU A 178 2.95 -70.92 -15.83
CA LEU A 178 3.08 -70.10 -17.05
C LEU A 178 2.22 -68.84 -16.94
N GLY A 179 0.94 -68.99 -16.58
CA GLY A 179 0.05 -67.85 -16.34
C GLY A 179 0.58 -66.93 -15.24
N ASN A 180 1.20 -67.47 -14.20
CA ASN A 180 1.84 -66.66 -13.16
C ASN A 180 3.03 -65.84 -13.69
N SER A 181 3.79 -66.31 -14.69
CA SER A 181 4.82 -65.47 -15.34
C SER A 181 4.18 -64.24 -15.98
N SER A 182 3.16 -64.45 -16.83
CA SER A 182 2.41 -63.36 -17.46
C SER A 182 1.80 -62.40 -16.43
N PHE A 183 1.30 -62.90 -15.29
CA PHE A 183 0.81 -62.06 -14.19
C PHE A 183 1.92 -61.20 -13.58
N GLN A 184 3.07 -61.79 -13.25
CA GLN A 184 4.23 -61.08 -12.68
C GLN A 184 4.84 -60.06 -13.67
N GLU A 185 4.70 -60.30 -14.98
CA GLU A 185 5.05 -59.39 -16.07
C GLU A 185 4.05 -58.23 -16.27
N GLY A 186 2.98 -58.13 -15.47
CA GLY A 186 1.95 -57.09 -15.58
C GLY A 186 0.79 -57.43 -16.54
N LYS A 187 0.74 -58.65 -17.07
CA LYS A 187 -0.19 -59.06 -18.13
C LYS A 187 -1.33 -59.93 -17.57
N LEU A 188 -2.10 -59.38 -16.62
CA LEU A 188 -3.21 -60.11 -15.95
C LEU A 188 -4.16 -60.82 -16.93
N GLN A 189 -4.53 -60.17 -18.03
CA GLN A 189 -5.46 -60.77 -19.01
C GLN A 189 -4.85 -61.96 -19.76
N GLU A 190 -3.55 -61.94 -20.03
CA GLU A 190 -2.83 -63.09 -20.63
C GLU A 190 -2.71 -64.24 -19.62
N ALA A 191 -2.43 -63.93 -18.35
CA ALA A 191 -2.42 -64.92 -17.26
C ALA A 191 -3.76 -65.66 -17.12
N ILE A 192 -4.85 -64.90 -17.11
CA ILE A 192 -6.23 -65.43 -17.05
C ILE A 192 -6.56 -66.22 -18.32
N ALA A 193 -6.13 -65.77 -19.51
CA ALA A 193 -6.35 -66.49 -20.76
C ALA A 193 -5.59 -67.83 -20.81
N ILE A 194 -4.34 -67.88 -20.32
CA ILE A 194 -3.58 -69.13 -20.18
C ILE A 194 -4.29 -70.08 -19.21
N ALA A 195 -4.71 -69.59 -18.05
CA ALA A 195 -5.40 -70.41 -17.05
C ALA A 195 -6.75 -70.95 -17.56
N ARG A 196 -7.55 -70.14 -18.26
CA ARG A 196 -8.86 -70.52 -18.81
C ARG A 196 -8.81 -71.49 -20.01
N LYS A 197 -7.63 -71.84 -20.52
CA LYS A 197 -7.48 -72.94 -21.49
C LYS A 197 -7.76 -74.31 -20.86
N VAL A 198 -7.60 -74.48 -19.54
CA VAL A 198 -7.86 -75.77 -18.86
C VAL A 198 -9.35 -76.15 -19.00
N PRO A 199 -9.70 -77.36 -19.48
CA PRO A 199 -11.10 -77.78 -19.61
C PRO A 199 -11.82 -77.85 -18.26
N GLN A 200 -13.05 -77.32 -18.20
CA GLN A 200 -13.84 -77.22 -16.96
C GLN A 200 -14.21 -78.58 -16.33
N ASN A 201 -14.13 -79.67 -17.09
CA ASN A 201 -14.50 -81.01 -16.65
C ASN A 201 -13.35 -81.82 -16.02
N VAL A 202 -12.16 -81.21 -15.79
CA VAL A 202 -11.06 -81.89 -15.07
C VAL A 202 -11.18 -81.69 -13.55
N PRO A 203 -10.85 -82.70 -12.72
CA PRO A 203 -10.93 -82.58 -11.25
C PRO A 203 -10.08 -81.45 -10.65
N ALA A 204 -9.02 -81.02 -11.34
CA ALA A 204 -8.14 -79.94 -10.90
C ALA A 204 -8.66 -78.52 -11.24
N TYR A 205 -9.77 -78.37 -11.97
CA TYR A 205 -10.27 -77.07 -12.41
C TYR A 205 -10.55 -76.05 -11.28
N PRO A 206 -11.03 -76.43 -10.08
CA PRO A 206 -11.18 -75.49 -8.95
C PRO A 206 -9.87 -74.81 -8.51
N MET A 207 -8.70 -75.40 -8.81
CA MET A 207 -7.40 -74.75 -8.57
C MET A 207 -7.18 -73.56 -9.52
N VAL A 208 -7.71 -73.67 -10.75
CA VAL A 208 -7.63 -72.64 -11.79
C VAL A 208 -8.47 -71.43 -11.39
N GLU A 209 -9.71 -71.66 -10.96
CA GLU A 209 -10.62 -70.59 -10.51
C GLU A 209 -10.05 -69.84 -9.31
N LYS A 210 -9.60 -70.57 -8.27
CA LYS A 210 -8.97 -70.00 -7.08
C LYS A 210 -7.70 -69.19 -7.39
N GLN A 211 -6.92 -69.62 -8.39
CA GLN A 211 -5.71 -68.89 -8.78
C GLN A 211 -6.01 -67.64 -9.62
N ILE A 212 -7.05 -67.69 -10.46
CA ILE A 212 -7.58 -66.51 -11.19
C ILE A 212 -8.13 -65.49 -10.19
N GLU A 213 -8.96 -65.91 -9.23
CA GLU A 213 -9.50 -65.06 -8.17
C GLU A 213 -8.38 -64.37 -7.38
N LYS A 214 -7.34 -65.13 -6.97
CA LYS A 214 -6.17 -64.57 -6.28
C LYS A 214 -5.46 -63.50 -7.12
N TRP A 215 -5.17 -63.77 -8.40
CA TRP A 215 -4.55 -62.77 -9.29
C TRP A 215 -5.43 -61.52 -9.42
N GLN A 216 -6.75 -61.69 -9.55
CA GLN A 216 -7.69 -60.57 -9.68
C GLN A 216 -7.80 -59.72 -8.40
N SER A 217 -7.78 -60.33 -7.20
CA SER A 217 -7.76 -59.56 -5.95
C SER A 217 -6.46 -58.79 -5.80
N SER A 218 -5.30 -59.46 -5.84
CA SER A 218 -3.99 -58.81 -5.70
C SER A 218 -3.80 -57.66 -6.70
N TRP A 219 -4.30 -57.81 -7.93
CA TRP A 219 -4.28 -56.74 -8.93
C TRP A 219 -5.17 -55.54 -8.54
N LYS A 220 -6.43 -55.80 -8.18
CA LYS A 220 -7.39 -54.77 -7.76
C LYS A 220 -6.94 -54.03 -6.50
N ASP A 221 -6.32 -54.73 -5.57
CA ASP A 221 -5.76 -54.15 -4.35
C ASP A 221 -4.53 -53.26 -4.66
N ALA A 222 -3.66 -53.67 -5.59
CA ALA A 222 -2.56 -52.85 -6.09
C ALA A 222 -3.04 -51.60 -6.86
N GLU A 223 -4.05 -51.73 -7.74
CA GLU A 223 -4.68 -50.60 -8.44
C GLU A 223 -5.30 -49.60 -7.45
N LYS A 224 -5.95 -50.10 -6.39
CA LYS A 224 -6.52 -49.27 -5.31
C LYS A 224 -5.44 -48.50 -4.54
N ILE A 225 -4.33 -49.15 -4.18
CA ILE A 225 -3.18 -48.49 -3.53
C ILE A 225 -2.63 -47.37 -4.43
N TYR A 226 -2.38 -47.68 -5.72
CA TYR A 226 -1.86 -46.72 -6.69
C TYR A 226 -2.77 -45.49 -6.84
N GLY A 227 -4.08 -45.69 -7.05
CA GLY A 227 -5.06 -44.61 -7.16
C GLY A 227 -5.24 -43.82 -5.86
N THR A 228 -5.05 -44.45 -4.70
CA THR A 228 -5.08 -43.76 -3.39
C THR A 228 -3.86 -42.86 -3.21
N ALA A 229 -2.67 -43.32 -3.61
CA ALA A 229 -1.45 -42.51 -3.62
C ALA A 229 -1.56 -41.31 -4.57
N GLU A 230 -2.12 -41.48 -5.78
CA GLU A 230 -2.44 -40.35 -6.67
C GLU A 230 -3.41 -39.35 -6.04
N ASN A 231 -4.42 -39.83 -5.31
CA ASN A 231 -5.40 -38.96 -4.64
C ASN A 231 -4.78 -38.16 -3.49
N HIS A 232 -3.76 -38.70 -2.80
CA HIS A 232 -2.94 -37.93 -1.87
C HIS A 232 -2.08 -36.88 -2.62
N LEU A 233 -1.56 -37.18 -3.81
CA LEU A 233 -0.86 -36.17 -4.63
C LEU A 233 -1.76 -35.01 -5.05
N ARG A 234 -3.00 -35.30 -5.49
CA ARG A 234 -4.01 -34.29 -5.85
C ARG A 234 -4.40 -33.37 -4.68
N LYS A 235 -4.12 -33.76 -3.44
CA LYS A 235 -4.39 -33.02 -2.19
C LYS A 235 -3.16 -32.34 -1.57
N GLU A 236 -1.99 -32.42 -2.21
CA GLU A 236 -0.71 -31.95 -1.67
C GLU A 236 -0.16 -32.76 -0.47
N GLU A 237 -0.66 -33.99 -0.27
CA GLU A 237 -0.36 -34.85 0.89
C GLU A 237 0.85 -35.78 0.64
N TRP A 238 2.00 -35.22 0.24
CA TRP A 238 3.18 -35.98 -0.26
C TRP A 238 3.63 -37.16 0.62
N VAL A 239 3.57 -36.99 1.94
CA VAL A 239 4.02 -37.99 2.92
C VAL A 239 3.04 -39.17 2.99
N LEU A 240 1.74 -38.92 2.78
CA LEU A 240 0.72 -39.97 2.69
C LEU A 240 0.81 -40.67 1.34
N ALA A 241 1.00 -39.93 0.24
CA ALA A 241 1.23 -40.52 -1.08
C ALA A 241 2.42 -41.49 -1.10
N PHE A 242 3.55 -41.13 -0.47
CA PHE A 242 4.71 -42.02 -0.38
C PHE A 242 4.50 -43.22 0.56
N ARG A 243 3.77 -43.02 1.67
CA ARG A 243 3.39 -44.13 2.56
C ARG A 243 2.50 -45.14 1.84
N GLU A 244 1.46 -44.66 1.16
CA GLU A 244 0.52 -45.49 0.41
C GLU A 244 1.27 -46.23 -0.73
N ALA A 245 2.11 -45.53 -1.49
CA ALA A 245 2.95 -46.14 -2.53
C ALA A 245 3.83 -47.29 -2.00
N SER A 246 4.35 -47.20 -0.77
CA SER A 246 5.18 -48.27 -0.19
C SER A 246 4.43 -49.59 0.04
N LEU A 247 3.09 -49.57 0.07
CA LEU A 247 2.27 -50.79 0.16
C LEU A 247 2.30 -51.61 -1.14
N LEU A 248 2.69 -51.02 -2.29
CA LEU A 248 2.86 -51.77 -3.55
C LEU A 248 3.96 -52.85 -3.44
N LEU A 249 4.92 -52.67 -2.52
CA LEU A 249 6.06 -53.57 -2.29
C LEU A 249 5.69 -54.92 -1.64
N ASP A 250 4.43 -55.11 -1.23
CA ASP A 250 3.90 -56.33 -0.60
C ASP A 250 2.65 -56.87 -1.33
N THR A 251 2.51 -56.56 -2.63
CA THR A 251 1.32 -56.95 -3.43
C THR A 251 1.38 -58.38 -3.99
N GLY A 252 2.55 -59.04 -3.93
CA GLY A 252 2.79 -60.37 -4.51
C GLY A 252 2.91 -60.35 -6.03
N ASN A 253 3.26 -59.21 -6.63
CA ASN A 253 3.35 -59.00 -8.06
C ASN A 253 4.54 -58.10 -8.45
N THR A 254 5.52 -58.69 -9.14
CA THR A 254 6.78 -58.06 -9.53
C THR A 254 6.59 -56.76 -10.33
N PHE A 255 5.60 -56.68 -11.23
CA PHE A 255 5.31 -55.48 -12.03
C PHE A 255 4.78 -54.33 -11.16
N TRP A 256 3.96 -54.62 -10.14
CA TRP A 256 3.50 -53.62 -9.18
C TRP A 256 4.61 -53.21 -8.20
N GLU A 257 5.34 -54.18 -7.65
CA GLU A 257 6.44 -54.01 -6.70
C GLU A 257 7.66 -53.26 -7.28
N SER A 258 7.89 -53.36 -8.60
CA SER A 258 9.02 -52.69 -9.27
C SER A 258 8.56 -51.57 -10.21
N THR A 259 8.07 -51.91 -11.40
CA THR A 259 7.76 -50.95 -12.47
C THR A 259 6.78 -49.86 -12.02
N LYS A 260 5.63 -50.23 -11.44
CA LYS A 260 4.62 -49.24 -11.01
C LYS A 260 5.02 -48.52 -9.72
N TYR A 261 5.70 -49.19 -8.79
CA TYR A 261 6.28 -48.51 -7.62
C TYR A 261 7.31 -47.43 -8.03
N GLU A 262 8.18 -47.70 -9.01
CA GLU A 262 9.17 -46.73 -9.50
C GLU A 262 8.50 -45.58 -10.26
N GLU A 263 7.52 -45.87 -11.12
CA GLU A 263 6.70 -44.89 -11.84
C GLU A 263 5.99 -43.92 -10.87
N LEU A 264 5.30 -44.48 -9.87
CA LEU A 264 4.60 -43.72 -8.83
C LEU A 264 5.59 -42.92 -7.96
N THR A 265 6.74 -43.50 -7.60
CA THR A 265 7.76 -42.80 -6.81
C THR A 265 8.34 -41.60 -7.57
N LYS A 266 8.60 -41.74 -8.88
CA LYS A 266 9.00 -40.62 -9.75
C LYS A 266 7.91 -39.55 -9.84
N ALA A 267 6.66 -39.97 -10.01
CA ALA A 267 5.51 -39.05 -10.00
C ALA A 267 5.40 -38.28 -8.67
N ILE A 268 5.56 -38.94 -7.52
CA ILE A 268 5.55 -38.30 -6.20
C ILE A 268 6.69 -37.28 -6.07
N GLN A 269 7.90 -37.61 -6.53
CA GLN A 269 9.05 -36.70 -6.47
C GLN A 269 8.85 -35.46 -7.35
N ALA A 270 8.39 -35.64 -8.59
CA ALA A 270 8.08 -34.54 -9.51
C ALA A 270 6.96 -33.64 -8.95
N THR A 271 5.85 -34.24 -8.53
CA THR A 271 4.70 -33.51 -7.97
C THR A 271 5.06 -32.76 -6.69
N LYS A 272 5.93 -33.31 -5.83
CA LYS A 272 6.45 -32.60 -4.65
C LYS A 272 7.31 -31.38 -5.04
N ALA A 273 8.11 -31.47 -6.09
CA ALA A 273 8.89 -30.33 -6.59
C ALA A 273 7.97 -29.22 -7.16
N GLU A 274 6.85 -29.60 -7.78
CA GLU A 274 5.80 -28.68 -8.22
C GLU A 274 5.02 -28.07 -7.05
N GLY A 275 4.66 -28.86 -6.03
CA GLY A 275 4.03 -28.39 -4.81
C GLY A 275 4.88 -27.36 -4.06
N ASN A 276 6.20 -27.53 -4.07
CA ASN A 276 7.13 -26.52 -3.56
C ASN A 276 7.08 -25.18 -4.34
N LYS A 277 6.66 -25.17 -5.62
CA LYS A 277 6.37 -23.91 -6.35
C LYS A 277 5.07 -23.28 -5.84
N LEU A 278 4.02 -24.07 -5.60
CA LEU A 278 2.73 -23.58 -5.07
C LEU A 278 2.85 -23.04 -3.64
N ILE A 279 3.67 -23.67 -2.79
CA ILE A 279 4.01 -23.13 -1.46
C ILE A 279 4.72 -21.79 -1.61
N LYS A 280 5.75 -21.69 -2.48
CA LYS A 280 6.41 -20.39 -2.78
C LYS A 280 5.43 -19.35 -3.31
N ALA A 281 4.45 -19.73 -4.13
CA ALA A 281 3.42 -18.84 -4.64
C ALA A 281 2.51 -18.27 -3.54
N ARG A 282 2.09 -19.12 -2.59
CA ARG A 282 1.30 -18.71 -1.40
C ARG A 282 2.10 -17.78 -0.50
N ASN A 283 3.29 -18.19 -0.07
CA ASN A 283 4.16 -17.39 0.79
C ASN A 283 4.46 -16.01 0.14
N LYS A 284 4.69 -15.97 -1.18
CA LYS A 284 4.95 -14.72 -1.90
C LYS A 284 3.71 -13.82 -1.99
N ALA A 285 2.52 -14.39 -2.08
CA ALA A 285 1.26 -13.65 -1.99
C ALA A 285 0.94 -13.15 -0.57
N GLU A 286 1.37 -13.88 0.47
CA GLU A 286 1.18 -13.54 1.88
C GLU A 286 2.04 -12.35 2.36
N GLU A 287 3.19 -12.09 1.71
CA GLU A 287 3.94 -10.83 1.87
C GLU A 287 3.10 -9.58 1.53
N GLY A 288 2.02 -9.73 0.75
CA GLY A 288 1.13 -8.65 0.35
C GLY A 288 1.68 -7.74 -0.76
N GLY A 289 0.81 -6.88 -1.29
CA GLY A 289 1.12 -6.01 -2.43
C GLY A 289 0.86 -6.66 -3.80
N VAL A 290 0.50 -5.86 -4.81
CA VAL A 290 0.02 -6.36 -6.10
C VAL A 290 1.10 -7.17 -6.84
N ASP A 291 2.33 -6.68 -6.91
CA ASP A 291 3.41 -7.34 -7.66
C ASP A 291 3.82 -8.69 -7.04
N ASN A 292 3.63 -8.84 -5.74
CA ASN A 292 3.79 -10.08 -5.00
C ASN A 292 2.67 -11.09 -5.33
N LEU A 293 1.40 -10.64 -5.38
CA LEU A 293 0.27 -11.46 -5.85
C LEU A 293 0.48 -11.94 -7.31
N VAL A 294 0.93 -11.05 -8.20
CA VAL A 294 1.27 -11.36 -9.60
C VAL A 294 2.42 -12.36 -9.71
N THR A 295 3.42 -12.25 -8.83
CA THR A 295 4.52 -13.22 -8.75
C THR A 295 4.02 -14.60 -8.30
N GLY A 296 3.08 -14.64 -7.34
CA GLY A 296 2.38 -15.87 -6.94
C GLY A 296 1.61 -16.51 -8.10
N ILE A 297 0.86 -15.72 -8.87
CA ILE A 297 0.14 -16.20 -10.07
C ILE A 297 1.12 -16.81 -11.09
N LYS A 298 2.22 -16.11 -11.41
CA LYS A 298 3.24 -16.61 -12.36
C LYS A 298 3.91 -17.90 -11.88
N LEU A 299 4.14 -18.06 -10.58
CA LEU A 299 4.67 -19.31 -10.01
C LEU A 299 3.67 -20.47 -10.11
N ALA A 300 2.37 -20.21 -9.96
CA ALA A 300 1.31 -21.20 -10.12
C ALA A 300 1.01 -21.54 -11.60
N GLN A 301 1.19 -20.59 -12.52
CA GLN A 301 1.11 -20.82 -13.97
C GLN A 301 2.26 -21.71 -14.49
N GLY A 302 3.36 -21.80 -13.75
CA GLY A 302 4.50 -22.71 -14.02
C GLY A 302 4.28 -24.18 -13.62
N ILE A 303 3.03 -24.65 -13.61
CA ILE A 303 2.60 -26.03 -13.30
C ILE A 303 1.97 -26.62 -14.55
N ASP A 304 2.42 -27.80 -14.99
CA ASP A 304 1.95 -28.39 -16.25
C ASP A 304 0.49 -28.87 -16.18
N GLN A 305 -0.22 -28.84 -17.32
CA GLN A 305 -1.62 -29.27 -17.42
C GLN A 305 -1.83 -30.75 -17.07
N LYS A 306 -0.78 -31.59 -17.17
CA LYS A 306 -0.78 -33.02 -16.81
C LYS A 306 -0.42 -33.27 -15.34
N SER A 307 -0.03 -32.24 -14.59
CA SER A 307 0.30 -32.38 -13.16
C SER A 307 -0.94 -32.70 -12.34
N TYR A 308 -0.79 -33.58 -11.33
CA TYR A 308 -1.81 -33.81 -10.30
C TYR A 308 -2.23 -32.51 -9.57
N LEU A 309 -1.40 -31.46 -9.63
CA LEU A 309 -1.65 -30.16 -8.99
C LEU A 309 -2.28 -29.12 -9.91
N TYR A 310 -2.55 -29.42 -11.18
CA TYR A 310 -3.07 -28.43 -12.13
C TYR A 310 -4.39 -27.78 -11.64
N GLN A 311 -5.27 -28.53 -10.97
CA GLN A 311 -6.47 -27.97 -10.34
C GLN A 311 -6.16 -27.08 -9.13
N ALA A 312 -5.23 -27.47 -8.27
CA ALA A 312 -4.80 -26.67 -7.12
C ALA A 312 -4.11 -25.36 -7.56
N ALA A 313 -3.30 -25.42 -8.62
CA ALA A 313 -2.68 -24.27 -9.26
C ALA A 313 -3.73 -23.30 -9.83
N ASN A 314 -4.69 -23.79 -10.61
CA ASN A 314 -5.78 -22.95 -11.15
C ASN A 314 -6.66 -22.34 -10.05
N LYS A 315 -6.94 -23.07 -8.96
CA LYS A 315 -7.66 -22.53 -7.80
C LYS A 315 -6.88 -21.37 -7.16
N LEU A 316 -5.58 -21.54 -6.93
CA LEU A 316 -4.72 -20.49 -6.37
C LEU A 316 -4.62 -19.28 -7.31
N ILE A 317 -4.49 -19.50 -8.63
CA ILE A 317 -4.53 -18.43 -9.65
C ILE A 317 -5.82 -17.62 -9.53
N GLY A 318 -6.98 -18.28 -9.43
CA GLY A 318 -8.26 -17.60 -9.24
C GLY A 318 -8.33 -16.79 -7.94
N GLU A 319 -7.90 -17.37 -6.82
CA GLU A 319 -7.87 -16.71 -5.51
C GLU A 319 -6.96 -15.47 -5.49
N LEU A 320 -5.76 -15.55 -6.11
CA LEU A 320 -4.82 -14.44 -6.15
C LEU A 320 -5.26 -13.34 -7.13
N SER A 321 -5.80 -13.70 -8.29
CA SER A 321 -6.34 -12.74 -9.26
C SER A 321 -7.56 -11.99 -8.72
N ASN A 322 -8.45 -12.67 -7.99
CA ASN A 322 -9.56 -12.02 -7.29
C ASN A 322 -9.06 -11.01 -6.23
N LYS A 323 -8.00 -11.35 -5.46
CA LYS A 323 -7.38 -10.39 -4.52
C LYS A 323 -6.82 -9.14 -5.22
N ILE A 324 -6.26 -9.27 -6.43
CA ILE A 324 -5.82 -8.11 -7.22
C ILE A 324 -7.03 -7.28 -7.69
N LEU A 325 -8.11 -7.93 -8.12
CA LEU A 325 -9.34 -7.28 -8.57
C LEU A 325 -10.05 -6.52 -7.42
N ASP A 326 -10.05 -7.07 -6.21
CA ASP A 326 -10.52 -6.38 -5.00
C ASP A 326 -9.70 -5.11 -4.68
N ILE A 327 -8.38 -5.15 -4.87
CA ILE A 327 -7.49 -4.00 -4.69
C ILE A 327 -7.78 -2.95 -5.77
N ALA A 328 -7.96 -3.37 -7.04
CA ALA A 328 -8.36 -2.50 -8.13
C ALA A 328 -9.73 -1.83 -7.85
N GLN A 329 -10.72 -2.60 -7.38
CA GLN A 329 -12.04 -2.08 -7.05
C GLN A 329 -11.99 -1.04 -5.92
N LYS A 330 -11.20 -1.27 -4.86
CA LYS A 330 -11.01 -0.28 -3.79
C LYS A 330 -10.36 1.01 -4.31
N ARG A 331 -9.43 0.90 -5.28
CA ARG A 331 -8.82 2.06 -5.96
C ARG A 331 -9.79 2.79 -6.90
N LEU A 332 -10.76 2.08 -7.49
CA LEU A 332 -11.84 2.68 -8.29
C LEU A 332 -12.85 3.41 -7.41
N GLU A 333 -13.15 2.87 -6.23
CA GLU A 333 -14.07 3.45 -5.25
C GLU A 333 -13.49 4.70 -4.55
N SER A 334 -12.15 4.84 -4.49
CA SER A 334 -11.49 6.10 -4.12
C SER A 334 -11.41 7.12 -5.28
N GLY A 335 -12.06 6.86 -6.43
CA GLY A 335 -12.14 7.77 -7.58
C GLY A 335 -11.01 7.65 -8.61
N ASP A 336 -9.93 6.93 -8.28
CA ASP A 336 -8.70 6.84 -9.10
C ASP A 336 -8.79 5.75 -10.18
N TRP A 337 -9.77 5.88 -11.08
CA TRP A 337 -10.11 4.90 -12.11
C TRP A 337 -8.93 4.48 -13.00
N GLN A 338 -8.00 5.38 -13.32
CA GLN A 338 -6.80 5.06 -14.11
C GLN A 338 -5.86 4.09 -13.38
N GLN A 339 -5.64 4.30 -12.08
CA GLN A 339 -4.80 3.43 -11.26
C GLN A 339 -5.52 2.11 -10.96
N ALA A 340 -6.84 2.12 -10.85
CA ALA A 340 -7.64 0.90 -10.77
C ALA A 340 -7.46 0.01 -12.01
N ILE A 341 -7.57 0.57 -13.22
CA ILE A 341 -7.29 -0.13 -14.48
C ILE A 341 -5.84 -0.64 -14.53
N ALA A 342 -4.87 0.19 -14.11
CA ALA A 342 -3.47 -0.21 -14.07
C ALA A 342 -3.19 -1.39 -13.12
N ILE A 343 -3.94 -1.51 -12.02
CA ILE A 343 -3.86 -2.66 -11.09
C ILE A 343 -4.55 -3.89 -11.69
N ALA A 344 -5.74 -3.74 -12.27
CA ALA A 344 -6.46 -4.84 -12.92
C ALA A 344 -5.65 -5.45 -14.09
N ASN A 345 -5.01 -4.60 -14.91
CA ASN A 345 -4.14 -5.01 -16.01
C ASN A 345 -2.82 -5.68 -15.58
N LYS A 346 -2.51 -5.75 -14.27
CA LYS A 346 -1.40 -6.58 -13.78
C LYS A 346 -1.79 -8.06 -13.62
N ILE A 347 -3.08 -8.40 -13.65
CA ILE A 347 -3.57 -9.79 -13.64
C ILE A 347 -3.14 -10.46 -14.97
N PRO A 348 -2.32 -11.53 -14.96
CA PRO A 348 -1.89 -12.19 -16.18
C PRO A 348 -3.01 -13.02 -16.84
N ASP A 349 -2.96 -13.16 -18.17
CA ASP A 349 -4.03 -13.76 -19.01
C ASP A 349 -4.37 -15.24 -18.69
N GLY A 350 -3.54 -15.92 -17.91
CA GLY A 350 -3.73 -17.33 -17.54
C GLY A 350 -4.68 -17.49 -16.35
N GLY A 351 -5.95 -17.80 -16.66
CA GLY A 351 -7.04 -18.05 -15.71
C GLY A 351 -8.37 -17.55 -16.27
N ASN A 352 -9.51 -18.12 -15.86
CA ASN A 352 -10.84 -17.80 -16.42
C ASN A 352 -11.41 -16.44 -15.91
N LEU A 353 -10.56 -15.42 -15.87
CA LEU A 353 -10.81 -14.10 -15.27
C LEU A 353 -10.59 -12.93 -16.24
N GLN A 354 -9.97 -13.16 -17.41
CA GLN A 354 -9.72 -12.11 -18.41
C GLN A 354 -11.00 -11.37 -18.81
N GLU A 355 -12.13 -12.08 -18.89
CA GLU A 355 -13.44 -11.50 -19.13
C GLU A 355 -13.91 -10.56 -18.01
N GLN A 356 -13.60 -10.87 -16.75
CA GLN A 356 -13.94 -10.04 -15.59
C GLN A 356 -13.01 -8.82 -15.49
N VAL A 357 -11.72 -8.98 -15.84
CA VAL A 357 -10.76 -7.86 -15.97
C VAL A 357 -11.22 -6.89 -17.07
N LYS A 358 -11.70 -7.41 -18.20
CA LYS A 358 -12.30 -6.58 -19.25
C LYS A 358 -13.56 -5.85 -18.77
N ASP A 359 -14.52 -6.57 -18.19
CA ASP A 359 -15.76 -5.97 -17.66
C ASP A 359 -15.45 -4.85 -16.64
N PHE A 360 -14.46 -5.08 -15.77
CA PHE A 360 -13.97 -4.10 -14.81
C PHE A 360 -13.36 -2.87 -15.49
N ASN A 361 -12.50 -3.07 -16.48
CA ASN A 361 -11.87 -1.99 -17.23
C ASN A 361 -12.88 -1.16 -18.02
N ASP A 362 -13.86 -1.80 -18.67
CA ASP A 362 -14.94 -1.10 -19.37
C ASP A 362 -15.75 -0.25 -18.37
N LEU A 363 -16.10 -0.78 -17.18
CA LEU A 363 -16.81 -0.04 -16.14
C LEU A 363 -15.97 1.10 -15.52
N ALA A 364 -14.67 0.89 -15.32
CA ALA A 364 -13.76 1.92 -14.81
C ALA A 364 -13.56 3.06 -15.81
N ASN A 365 -13.46 2.75 -17.11
CA ASN A 365 -13.47 3.76 -18.17
C ASN A 365 -14.80 4.51 -18.24
N ALA A 366 -15.94 3.83 -18.05
CA ALA A 366 -17.25 4.48 -17.98
C ALA A 366 -17.32 5.49 -16.81
N ILE A 367 -16.84 5.12 -15.63
CA ILE A 367 -16.71 6.03 -14.48
C ILE A 367 -15.81 7.23 -14.80
N GLY A 368 -14.71 7.02 -15.54
CA GLY A 368 -13.85 8.09 -16.03
C GLY A 368 -14.52 9.04 -17.03
N GLN A 369 -15.38 8.54 -17.93
CA GLN A 369 -16.18 9.40 -18.82
C GLN A 369 -17.22 10.21 -18.02
N ALA A 370 -17.90 9.56 -17.07
CA ALA A 370 -18.90 10.19 -16.20
C ALA A 370 -18.30 11.27 -15.27
N SER A 371 -17.04 11.14 -14.83
CA SER A 371 -16.41 12.11 -13.91
C SER A 371 -16.25 13.51 -14.50
N THR A 372 -16.41 13.68 -15.82
CA THR A 372 -16.50 15.00 -16.47
C THR A 372 -17.77 15.76 -16.08
N GLY A 373 -18.83 15.05 -15.66
CA GLY A 373 -20.14 15.62 -15.37
C GLY A 373 -20.85 16.20 -16.60
N GLN A 374 -20.36 15.98 -17.83
CA GLN A 374 -21.01 16.47 -19.04
C GLN A 374 -22.01 15.44 -19.56
N ILE A 375 -23.12 15.89 -20.17
CA ILE A 375 -24.16 14.99 -20.70
C ILE A 375 -23.58 13.98 -21.69
N ASP A 376 -22.61 14.39 -22.52
CA ASP A 376 -21.87 13.52 -23.43
C ASP A 376 -21.07 12.43 -22.68
N GLY A 377 -20.27 12.81 -21.67
CA GLY A 377 -19.49 11.87 -20.85
C GLY A 377 -20.38 10.90 -20.05
N LEU A 378 -21.48 11.38 -19.47
CA LEU A 378 -22.49 10.57 -18.79
C LEU A 378 -23.21 9.62 -19.77
N SER A 379 -23.54 10.07 -20.99
CA SER A 379 -24.18 9.24 -22.01
C SER A 379 -23.23 8.15 -22.53
N LYS A 380 -21.95 8.48 -22.72
CA LYS A 380 -20.89 7.51 -23.06
C LYS A 380 -20.70 6.47 -21.94
N ALA A 381 -20.70 6.91 -20.68
CA ALA A 381 -20.60 6.03 -19.53
C ALA A 381 -21.77 5.02 -19.48
N ILE A 382 -23.01 5.49 -19.64
CA ILE A 382 -24.21 4.65 -19.75
C ILE A 382 -24.07 3.66 -20.91
N ALA A 383 -23.68 4.11 -22.11
CA ALA A 383 -23.56 3.27 -23.30
C ALA A 383 -22.42 2.22 -23.23
N ILE A 384 -21.42 2.41 -22.37
CA ILE A 384 -20.42 1.39 -22.05
C ILE A 384 -21.01 0.40 -21.03
N ALA A 385 -21.56 0.90 -19.93
CA ALA A 385 -22.13 0.13 -18.84
C ALA A 385 -23.29 -0.81 -19.29
N GLN A 386 -24.12 -0.35 -20.23
CA GLN A 386 -25.23 -1.12 -20.81
C GLN A 386 -24.82 -2.35 -21.62
N LYS A 387 -23.54 -2.48 -22.01
CA LYS A 387 -23.04 -3.66 -22.75
C LYS A 387 -22.85 -4.89 -21.85
N LEU A 388 -22.94 -4.71 -20.53
CA LEU A 388 -22.69 -5.75 -19.56
C LEU A 388 -23.94 -6.61 -19.34
N ASN A 389 -23.83 -7.92 -19.58
CA ASN A 389 -24.95 -8.87 -19.49
C ASN A 389 -25.32 -9.21 -18.03
N SER A 390 -26.57 -9.62 -17.80
CA SER A 390 -27.14 -9.97 -16.48
C SER A 390 -26.32 -10.98 -15.66
N ASN A 391 -25.61 -11.88 -16.34
CA ASN A 391 -24.91 -13.01 -15.73
C ASN A 391 -23.45 -12.66 -15.33
N ARG A 392 -23.07 -11.38 -15.38
CA ARG A 392 -21.69 -10.90 -15.18
C ARG A 392 -21.52 -10.29 -13.77
N PRO A 393 -20.39 -10.49 -13.07
CA PRO A 393 -20.24 -10.05 -11.67
C PRO A 393 -20.53 -8.56 -11.43
N PHE A 394 -20.12 -7.69 -12.35
CA PHE A 394 -20.30 -6.25 -12.22
C PHE A 394 -21.69 -5.74 -12.67
N TYR A 395 -22.60 -6.62 -13.12
CA TYR A 395 -23.89 -6.21 -13.69
C TYR A 395 -24.72 -5.32 -12.78
N LYS A 396 -24.88 -5.70 -11.51
CA LYS A 396 -25.65 -4.90 -10.54
C LYS A 396 -25.05 -3.49 -10.38
N LYS A 397 -23.73 -3.42 -10.15
CA LYS A 397 -22.98 -2.15 -10.02
C LYS A 397 -23.11 -1.28 -11.26
N SER A 398 -23.15 -1.90 -12.44
CA SER A 398 -23.43 -1.22 -13.72
C SER A 398 -24.84 -0.61 -13.76
N GLN A 399 -25.89 -1.35 -13.38
CA GLN A 399 -27.26 -0.82 -13.34
C GLN A 399 -27.46 0.29 -12.29
N ASP A 400 -26.83 0.14 -11.11
CA ASP A 400 -26.84 1.17 -10.06
C ASP A 400 -26.20 2.48 -10.58
N LEU A 401 -25.09 2.39 -11.33
CA LEU A 401 -24.41 3.52 -11.96
C LEU A 401 -25.22 4.12 -13.13
N ILE A 402 -25.80 3.30 -14.01
CA ILE A 402 -26.67 3.74 -15.11
C ILE A 402 -27.83 4.58 -14.56
N THR A 403 -28.50 4.10 -13.52
CA THR A 403 -29.63 4.81 -12.88
C THR A 403 -29.19 6.17 -12.35
N ARG A 404 -28.04 6.24 -11.66
CA ARG A 404 -27.47 7.50 -11.16
C ARG A 404 -27.10 8.47 -12.28
N TRP A 405 -26.46 7.99 -13.35
CA TRP A 405 -26.05 8.85 -14.48
C TRP A 405 -27.23 9.34 -15.31
N GLN A 406 -28.29 8.52 -15.46
CA GLN A 406 -29.54 8.94 -16.10
C GLN A 406 -30.22 10.07 -15.32
N GLN A 407 -30.23 9.97 -13.97
CA GLN A 407 -30.72 11.04 -13.12
C GLN A 407 -29.85 12.29 -13.27
N GLU A 408 -28.52 12.18 -13.16
CA GLU A 408 -27.61 13.34 -13.29
C GLU A 408 -27.75 14.05 -14.66
N ILE A 409 -27.99 13.33 -15.76
CA ILE A 409 -28.29 13.93 -17.08
C ILE A 409 -29.56 14.80 -17.05
N ALA A 410 -30.56 14.47 -16.24
CA ALA A 410 -31.75 15.31 -16.07
C ALA A 410 -31.42 16.59 -15.29
N ASP A 411 -30.65 16.48 -14.21
CA ASP A 411 -30.27 17.63 -13.38
C ASP A 411 -29.29 18.59 -14.09
N VAL A 412 -28.39 18.09 -14.95
CA VAL A 412 -27.57 18.96 -15.82
C VAL A 412 -28.43 19.79 -16.76
N LYS A 413 -29.55 19.25 -17.28
CA LYS A 413 -30.51 20.03 -18.10
C LYS A 413 -31.25 21.07 -17.26
N THR A 414 -31.57 20.76 -16.01
CA THR A 414 -32.15 21.72 -15.05
C THR A 414 -31.19 22.89 -14.77
N LEU A 415 -29.89 22.60 -14.59
CA LEU A 415 -28.83 23.61 -14.39
C LEU A 415 -28.61 24.48 -15.63
N ASP A 416 -28.56 23.89 -16.82
CA ASP A 416 -28.45 24.60 -18.11
C ASP A 416 -29.68 25.50 -18.38
N LEU A 417 -30.90 24.99 -18.12
CA LEU A 417 -32.13 25.77 -18.23
C LEU A 417 -32.15 26.93 -17.23
N ALA A 418 -31.72 26.71 -15.99
CA ALA A 418 -31.58 27.79 -15.01
C ALA A 418 -30.54 28.85 -15.44
N GLY A 419 -29.42 28.43 -16.03
CA GLY A 419 -28.44 29.34 -16.62
C GLY A 419 -29.04 30.21 -17.74
N LYS A 420 -29.81 29.60 -18.64
CA LYS A 420 -30.53 30.29 -19.72
C LYS A 420 -31.62 31.24 -19.20
N LEU A 421 -32.36 30.84 -18.17
CA LEU A 421 -33.33 31.69 -17.49
C LEU A 421 -32.65 32.88 -16.80
N ALA A 422 -31.48 32.70 -16.18
CA ALA A 422 -30.76 33.77 -15.50
C ALA A 422 -30.04 34.74 -16.45
N ALA A 423 -29.69 34.32 -17.66
CA ALA A 423 -28.84 35.07 -18.60
C ALA A 423 -29.26 36.55 -18.84
N PRO A 424 -30.55 36.94 -18.88
CA PRO A 424 -30.96 38.34 -19.04
C PRO A 424 -30.87 39.19 -17.75
N GLY A 425 -30.37 38.66 -16.64
CA GLY A 425 -29.98 39.39 -15.42
C GLY A 425 -31.10 40.01 -14.56
N GLY A 426 -32.29 40.29 -15.10
CA GLY A 426 -33.37 40.94 -14.36
C GLY A 426 -33.99 40.08 -13.25
N VAL A 427 -34.50 40.70 -12.18
CA VAL A 427 -35.02 40.03 -10.97
C VAL A 427 -36.05 38.93 -11.26
N LYS A 428 -37.00 39.14 -12.18
CA LYS A 428 -37.97 38.11 -12.59
C LYS A 428 -37.29 36.84 -13.12
N ASN A 429 -36.23 37.03 -13.90
CA ASN A 429 -35.51 36.00 -14.62
C ASN A 429 -34.57 35.22 -13.68
N LEU A 430 -33.89 35.94 -12.77
CA LEU A 430 -33.13 35.34 -11.67
C LEU A 430 -34.02 34.54 -10.70
N ARG A 431 -35.22 35.04 -10.36
CA ARG A 431 -36.19 34.29 -9.53
C ARG A 431 -36.70 33.03 -10.25
N ALA A 432 -36.95 33.09 -11.55
CA ALA A 432 -37.30 31.92 -12.35
C ALA A 432 -36.17 30.88 -12.40
N ALA A 433 -34.92 31.32 -12.53
CA ALA A 433 -33.74 30.45 -12.47
C ALA A 433 -33.58 29.79 -11.08
N ILE A 434 -33.80 30.53 -9.99
CA ILE A 434 -33.80 29.97 -8.62
C ILE A 434 -34.90 28.91 -8.47
N ALA A 435 -36.12 29.19 -8.92
CA ALA A 435 -37.23 28.23 -8.86
C ALA A 435 -36.93 26.95 -9.66
N GLN A 436 -36.27 27.07 -10.81
CA GLN A 436 -35.81 25.92 -11.60
C GLN A 436 -34.72 25.12 -10.87
N LEU A 437 -33.76 25.78 -10.21
CA LEU A 437 -32.71 25.09 -9.43
C LEU A 437 -33.25 24.42 -8.17
N GLN A 438 -34.32 24.94 -7.57
CA GLN A 438 -35.01 24.34 -6.43
C GLN A 438 -35.71 23.01 -6.76
N THR A 439 -35.79 22.61 -8.05
CA THR A 439 -36.29 21.27 -8.42
C THR A 439 -35.21 20.18 -8.33
N VAL A 440 -33.93 20.53 -8.17
CA VAL A 440 -32.82 19.57 -8.00
C VAL A 440 -32.88 18.99 -6.57
N PRO A 441 -33.06 17.66 -6.38
CA PRO A 441 -33.15 17.07 -5.05
C PRO A 441 -31.84 17.19 -4.24
N GLU A 442 -31.93 17.32 -2.92
CA GLU A 442 -30.74 17.46 -2.06
C GLU A 442 -29.84 16.21 -2.03
N SER A 443 -30.41 15.04 -2.30
CA SER A 443 -29.70 13.77 -2.48
C SER A 443 -28.96 13.66 -3.83
N ASN A 444 -29.12 14.63 -4.72
CA ASN A 444 -28.49 14.62 -6.04
C ASN A 444 -26.98 14.95 -5.94
N PRO A 445 -26.10 14.34 -6.76
CA PRO A 445 -24.69 14.70 -6.84
C PRO A 445 -24.43 16.21 -7.09
N ARG A 446 -25.40 16.93 -7.68
CA ARG A 446 -25.29 18.34 -8.06
C ARG A 446 -26.04 19.31 -7.16
N SER A 447 -26.60 18.86 -6.03
CA SER A 447 -27.28 19.76 -5.08
C SER A 447 -26.37 20.91 -4.63
N THR A 448 -25.08 20.65 -4.41
CA THR A 448 -24.06 21.67 -4.11
C THR A 448 -23.87 22.69 -5.25
N GLU A 449 -23.92 22.26 -6.51
CA GLU A 449 -23.85 23.17 -7.67
C GLU A 449 -25.10 24.06 -7.72
N ALA A 450 -26.29 23.46 -7.62
CA ALA A 450 -27.56 24.17 -7.62
C ALA A 450 -27.65 25.19 -6.48
N ARG A 451 -27.29 24.80 -5.24
CA ARG A 451 -27.19 25.69 -4.07
C ARG A 451 -26.25 26.87 -4.30
N SER A 452 -25.08 26.63 -4.91
CA SER A 452 -24.12 27.69 -5.25
C SER A 452 -24.69 28.68 -6.26
N GLN A 453 -25.35 28.17 -7.32
CA GLN A 453 -26.01 29.00 -8.32
C GLN A 453 -27.20 29.79 -7.73
N ILE A 454 -28.03 29.19 -6.87
CA ILE A 454 -29.10 29.88 -6.11
C ILE A 454 -28.50 31.01 -5.26
N SER A 455 -27.46 30.72 -4.47
CA SER A 455 -26.80 31.69 -3.59
C SER A 455 -26.24 32.90 -4.37
N ARG A 456 -25.68 32.66 -5.57
CA ARG A 456 -25.23 33.71 -6.49
C ARG A 456 -26.40 34.54 -7.03
N PHE A 457 -27.47 33.91 -7.50
CA PHE A 457 -28.63 34.61 -8.06
C PHE A 457 -29.41 35.41 -7.00
N SER A 458 -29.53 34.91 -5.77
CA SER A 458 -30.13 35.66 -4.66
C SER A 458 -29.34 36.93 -4.36
N ARG A 459 -28.00 36.88 -4.28
CA ARG A 459 -27.16 38.06 -4.10
C ARG A 459 -27.32 39.09 -5.23
N GLN A 460 -27.47 38.63 -6.48
CA GLN A 460 -27.74 39.53 -7.61
C GLN A 460 -29.12 40.19 -7.50
N ILE A 461 -30.15 39.46 -7.05
CA ILE A 461 -31.49 40.03 -6.78
C ILE A 461 -31.40 41.11 -5.69
N GLU A 462 -30.74 40.82 -4.56
CA GLU A 462 -30.55 41.79 -3.48
C GLU A 462 -29.85 43.05 -3.96
N GLN A 463 -28.77 42.92 -4.72
CA GLN A 463 -28.04 44.06 -5.26
C GLN A 463 -28.91 44.92 -6.21
N ILE A 464 -29.76 44.30 -7.04
CA ILE A 464 -30.67 45.03 -7.94
C ILE A 464 -31.83 45.69 -7.16
N GLU A 465 -32.33 45.05 -6.09
CA GLU A 465 -33.40 45.59 -5.24
C GLU A 465 -32.93 46.74 -4.33
N ASP A 466 -31.73 46.62 -3.75
CA ASP A 466 -31.22 47.55 -2.74
C ASP A 466 -30.46 48.74 -3.35
N SER A 467 -29.84 48.59 -4.53
CA SER A 467 -29.05 49.65 -5.17
C SER A 467 -29.83 50.95 -5.41
N PRO A 468 -31.11 50.95 -5.86
CA PRO A 468 -31.91 52.18 -5.96
C PRO A 468 -32.14 52.89 -4.62
N PHE A 469 -32.13 52.16 -3.50
CA PHE A 469 -32.20 52.80 -2.18
C PHE A 469 -30.89 53.50 -1.85
N LEU A 470 -29.76 52.83 -2.08
CA LEU A 470 -28.44 53.37 -1.80
C LEU A 470 -28.08 54.55 -2.72
N GLN A 471 -28.45 54.49 -4.00
CA GLN A 471 -28.28 55.58 -4.95
C GLN A 471 -29.04 56.83 -4.47
N LYS A 472 -30.35 56.73 -4.21
CA LYS A 472 -31.14 57.86 -3.71
C LYS A 472 -30.61 58.41 -2.38
N ALA A 473 -30.04 57.56 -1.52
CA ALA A 473 -29.40 58.00 -0.29
C ALA A 473 -28.12 58.82 -0.56
N ASN A 474 -27.27 58.39 -1.50
CA ASN A 474 -26.12 59.20 -1.96
C ASN A 474 -26.58 60.55 -2.53
N ASP A 475 -27.61 60.54 -3.39
CA ASP A 475 -28.14 61.76 -4.04
C ASP A 475 -28.65 62.78 -3.00
N LEU A 476 -29.35 62.32 -1.96
CA LEU A 476 -29.77 63.14 -0.83
C LEU A 476 -28.56 63.71 -0.07
N ALA A 477 -27.58 62.87 0.27
CA ALA A 477 -26.38 63.28 1.02
C ALA A 477 -25.48 64.27 0.26
N ASN A 478 -25.53 64.27 -1.08
CA ASN A 478 -24.78 65.20 -1.92
C ASN A 478 -25.27 66.65 -1.76
N THR A 479 -26.54 66.87 -1.41
CA THR A 479 -27.10 68.20 -1.04
C THR A 479 -26.33 68.82 0.13
N GLY A 480 -25.87 67.99 1.06
CA GLY A 480 -24.90 68.36 2.09
C GLY A 480 -25.45 69.13 3.31
N ASP A 481 -26.74 69.46 3.37
CA ASP A 481 -27.35 70.10 4.54
C ASP A 481 -27.76 69.08 5.63
N PRO A 482 -28.00 69.52 6.89
CA PRO A 482 -28.32 68.62 8.00
C PRO A 482 -29.61 67.79 7.85
N ASN A 483 -30.60 68.27 7.08
CA ASN A 483 -31.87 67.58 6.89
C ASN A 483 -31.77 66.55 5.75
N ALA A 484 -31.14 66.91 4.63
CA ALA A 484 -30.89 65.96 3.54
C ALA A 484 -29.93 64.84 3.96
N LEU A 485 -28.97 65.10 4.86
CA LEU A 485 -28.11 64.08 5.45
C LEU A 485 -28.87 63.09 6.35
N GLU A 486 -29.91 63.50 7.08
CA GLU A 486 -30.76 62.54 7.82
C GLU A 486 -31.69 61.77 6.86
N ALA A 487 -32.26 62.44 5.86
CA ALA A 487 -33.05 61.78 4.82
C ALA A 487 -32.23 60.72 4.05
N ALA A 488 -30.93 60.95 3.83
CA ALA A 488 -30.00 59.98 3.28
C ALA A 488 -29.80 58.78 4.21
N VAL A 489 -29.58 59.03 5.51
CA VAL A 489 -29.45 57.98 6.54
C VAL A 489 -30.69 57.10 6.58
N ASP A 490 -31.89 57.69 6.64
CA ASP A 490 -33.15 56.93 6.68
C ASP A 490 -33.45 56.19 5.38
N GLN A 491 -33.09 56.76 4.23
CA GLN A 491 -33.22 56.08 2.94
C GLN A 491 -32.24 54.89 2.81
N ALA A 492 -31.03 54.97 3.36
CA ALA A 492 -30.07 53.85 3.38
C ALA A 492 -30.42 52.79 4.45
N ARG A 493 -31.02 53.17 5.58
CA ARG A 493 -31.54 52.24 6.62
C ARG A 493 -32.60 51.25 6.11
N ARG A 494 -33.17 51.49 4.92
CA ARG A 494 -34.08 50.56 4.24
C ARG A 494 -33.41 49.28 3.76
N ILE A 495 -32.09 49.27 3.63
CA ILE A 495 -31.30 48.10 3.27
C ILE A 495 -31.14 47.25 4.53
N GLY A 496 -31.80 46.08 4.55
CA GLY A 496 -31.88 45.22 5.73
C GLY A 496 -30.55 44.55 6.09
N GLN A 497 -30.40 44.20 7.38
CA GLN A 497 -29.25 43.46 7.86
C GLN A 497 -29.10 42.11 7.12
N GLY A 498 -27.89 41.78 6.71
CA GLY A 498 -27.56 40.52 6.02
C GLY A 498 -27.69 40.56 4.50
N ARG A 499 -28.28 41.61 3.90
CA ARG A 499 -28.32 41.78 2.43
C ARG A 499 -26.99 42.30 1.89
N VAL A 500 -26.68 42.01 0.62
CA VAL A 500 -25.38 42.35 -0.04
C VAL A 500 -24.90 43.77 0.23
N LEU A 501 -25.75 44.80 0.10
CA LEU A 501 -25.35 46.21 0.21
C LEU A 501 -25.35 46.75 1.66
N TYR A 502 -25.70 45.94 2.66
CA TYR A 502 -25.84 46.40 4.05
C TYR A 502 -24.55 47.00 4.61
N GLY A 503 -23.39 46.38 4.34
CA GLY A 503 -22.09 46.87 4.82
C GLY A 503 -21.77 48.28 4.29
N GLU A 504 -21.93 48.48 2.99
CA GLU A 504 -21.72 49.79 2.35
C GLU A 504 -22.71 50.84 2.87
N ALA A 505 -23.98 50.45 3.07
CA ALA A 505 -25.00 51.31 3.65
C ALA A 505 -24.63 51.77 5.07
N GLN A 506 -24.16 50.87 5.95
CA GLN A 506 -23.73 51.26 7.30
C GLN A 506 -22.51 52.19 7.30
N THR A 507 -21.50 51.95 6.44
CA THR A 507 -20.34 52.84 6.30
C THR A 507 -20.77 54.25 5.87
N LYS A 508 -21.70 54.36 4.91
CA LYS A 508 -22.24 55.65 4.45
C LYS A 508 -23.09 56.33 5.53
N ILE A 509 -23.97 55.60 6.20
CA ILE A 509 -24.79 56.09 7.32
C ILE A 509 -23.90 56.73 8.39
N GLN A 510 -22.82 56.06 8.80
CA GLN A 510 -21.88 56.60 9.80
C GLN A 510 -21.24 57.91 9.31
N ALA A 511 -20.71 57.94 8.08
CA ALA A 511 -20.09 59.14 7.51
C ALA A 511 -21.07 60.33 7.39
N TRP A 512 -22.34 60.08 7.07
CA TRP A 512 -23.37 61.13 6.98
C TRP A 512 -23.83 61.63 8.35
N ILE A 513 -23.94 60.73 9.35
CA ILE A 513 -24.17 61.12 10.75
C ILE A 513 -23.04 62.02 11.24
N GLU A 514 -21.78 61.65 11.00
CA GLU A 514 -20.62 62.46 11.40
C GLU A 514 -20.58 63.83 10.70
N ARG A 515 -20.80 63.86 9.37
CA ARG A 515 -20.87 65.12 8.60
C ARG A 515 -21.99 66.03 9.13
N ARG A 516 -23.17 65.48 9.41
CA ARG A 516 -24.30 66.21 10.00
C ARG A 516 -23.99 66.76 11.38
N GLN A 517 -23.35 65.96 12.25
CA GLN A 517 -22.93 66.43 13.57
C GLN A 517 -21.94 67.59 13.47
N ARG A 518 -20.91 67.48 12.63
CA ARG A 518 -19.98 68.61 12.37
C ARG A 518 -20.73 69.87 11.93
N LEU A 519 -21.65 69.77 10.96
CA LEU A 519 -22.45 70.92 10.49
C LEU A 519 -23.36 71.53 11.56
N GLN A 520 -23.88 70.74 12.50
CA GLN A 520 -24.67 71.23 13.63
C GLN A 520 -23.82 71.87 14.73
N ASP A 521 -22.65 71.29 15.02
CA ASP A 521 -21.85 71.60 16.20
C ASP A 521 -20.78 72.68 15.93
N GLN A 522 -20.29 72.79 14.69
CA GLN A 522 -19.23 73.73 14.29
C GLN A 522 -19.57 75.20 14.61
N PRO A 523 -20.80 75.73 14.37
CA PRO A 523 -21.11 77.13 14.67
C PRO A 523 -20.98 77.49 16.16
N PHE A 524 -21.20 76.53 17.07
CA PHE A 524 -20.96 76.74 18.50
C PHE A 524 -19.46 76.79 18.81
N LEU A 525 -18.66 75.92 18.19
CA LEU A 525 -17.21 75.90 18.37
C LEU A 525 -16.55 77.17 17.82
N ASP A 526 -16.93 77.59 16.61
CA ASP A 526 -16.44 78.81 15.98
C ASP A 526 -16.81 80.05 16.82
N LYS A 527 -18.04 80.11 17.32
CA LYS A 527 -18.48 81.22 18.17
C LYS A 527 -17.78 81.22 19.54
N ALA A 528 -17.51 80.05 20.11
CA ALA A 528 -16.71 79.92 21.32
C ALA A 528 -15.28 80.42 21.12
N GLN A 529 -14.64 80.04 20.01
CA GLN A 529 -13.28 80.51 19.65
C GLN A 529 -13.23 82.02 19.44
N GLN A 530 -14.25 82.62 18.80
CA GLN A 530 -14.36 84.08 18.68
C GLN A 530 -14.49 84.77 20.05
N LEU A 531 -15.31 84.23 20.96
CA LEU A 531 -15.48 84.78 22.31
C LEU A 531 -14.16 84.75 23.09
N ALA A 532 -13.43 83.62 23.05
CA ALA A 532 -12.12 83.48 23.68
C ALA A 532 -11.07 84.42 23.06
N ALA A 533 -11.05 84.59 21.74
CA ALA A 533 -10.16 85.52 21.06
C ALA A 533 -10.44 87.00 21.41
N SER A 534 -11.69 87.32 21.81
CA SER A 534 -12.05 88.63 22.37
C SER A 534 -11.80 88.78 23.88
N GLY A 535 -11.20 87.77 24.53
CA GLY A 535 -10.94 87.76 25.98
C GLY A 535 -12.12 87.33 26.85
N ASN A 536 -13.30 87.06 26.28
CA ASN A 536 -14.46 86.59 27.03
C ASN A 536 -14.42 85.06 27.19
N LEU A 537 -13.49 84.59 28.02
CA LEU A 537 -13.28 83.17 28.33
C LEU A 537 -14.51 82.51 28.98
N PRO A 538 -15.25 83.13 29.93
CA PRO A 538 -16.43 82.52 30.53
C PRO A 538 -17.54 82.19 29.51
N GLU A 539 -17.87 83.13 28.61
CA GLU A 539 -18.87 82.86 27.55
C GLU A 539 -18.34 81.89 26.50
N ALA A 540 -17.04 81.89 26.20
CA ALA A 540 -16.43 80.90 25.32
C ALA A 540 -16.58 79.47 25.85
N ILE A 541 -16.32 79.26 27.14
CA ILE A 541 -16.49 77.98 27.83
C ILE A 541 -17.95 77.54 27.77
N GLU A 542 -18.91 78.41 28.10
CA GLU A 542 -20.35 78.09 28.03
C GLU A 542 -20.85 77.83 26.61
N MET A 543 -20.30 78.51 25.61
CA MET A 543 -20.65 78.28 24.20
C MET A 543 -20.13 76.91 23.73
N ALA A 544 -18.89 76.54 24.06
CA ALA A 544 -18.32 75.24 23.74
C ALA A 544 -18.98 74.08 24.51
N ARG A 545 -19.44 74.29 25.75
CA ARG A 545 -20.19 73.32 26.56
C ARG A 545 -21.51 72.86 25.93
N ARG A 546 -22.02 73.58 24.92
CA ARG A 546 -23.20 73.17 24.12
C ARG A 546 -22.94 71.91 23.28
N ILE A 547 -21.69 71.66 22.92
CA ILE A 547 -21.28 70.46 22.17
C ILE A 547 -21.20 69.29 23.16
N ARG A 548 -22.14 68.33 23.02
CA ARG A 548 -22.36 67.26 24.00
C ARG A 548 -21.35 66.12 23.87
N PRO A 549 -21.08 65.35 24.95
CA PRO A 549 -20.33 64.09 24.87
C PRO A 549 -20.87 63.17 23.78
N GLY A 550 -19.98 62.46 23.08
CA GLY A 550 -20.33 61.60 21.96
C GLY A 550 -20.62 62.31 20.63
N ARG A 551 -20.50 63.65 20.57
CA ARG A 551 -20.47 64.40 19.30
C ARG A 551 -19.08 64.42 18.68
N VAL A 552 -19.00 64.45 17.35
CA VAL A 552 -17.73 64.46 16.59
C VAL A 552 -16.77 65.59 17.00
N LEU A 553 -17.27 66.78 17.33
CA LEU A 553 -16.44 67.92 17.76
C LEU A 553 -16.18 67.97 19.28
N TYR A 554 -16.67 66.99 20.06
CA TYR A 554 -16.65 67.05 21.53
C TYR A 554 -15.25 67.16 22.12
N GLU A 555 -14.30 66.29 21.72
CA GLU A 555 -12.94 66.34 22.29
C GLU A 555 -12.17 67.61 21.88
N GLN A 556 -12.48 68.19 20.71
CA GLN A 556 -11.93 69.50 20.31
C GLN A 556 -12.48 70.61 21.21
N ALA A 557 -13.80 70.66 21.41
CA ALA A 557 -14.46 71.61 22.31
C ALA A 557 -13.97 71.47 23.76
N ARG A 558 -13.84 70.22 24.25
CA ARG A 558 -13.32 69.87 25.59
C ARG A 558 -11.86 70.28 25.77
N SER A 559 -11.04 70.17 24.72
CA SER A 559 -9.66 70.65 24.74
C SER A 559 -9.62 72.17 24.87
N SER A 560 -10.39 72.89 24.04
CA SER A 560 -10.51 74.35 24.12
C SER A 560 -11.01 74.84 25.49
N ILE A 561 -12.05 74.19 26.04
CA ILE A 561 -12.58 74.50 27.38
C ILE A 561 -11.48 74.40 28.45
N ARG A 562 -10.66 73.34 28.45
CA ARG A 562 -9.55 73.19 29.42
C ARG A 562 -8.54 74.34 29.31
N THR A 563 -8.18 74.75 28.10
CA THR A 563 -7.23 75.85 27.88
C THR A 563 -7.80 77.17 28.40
N TRP A 564 -9.05 77.48 28.09
CA TRP A 564 -9.71 78.73 28.52
C TRP A 564 -10.00 78.76 30.02
N ASP A 565 -10.29 77.62 30.64
CA ASP A 565 -10.51 77.49 32.09
C ASP A 565 -9.22 77.80 32.87
N VAL A 566 -8.09 77.19 32.49
CA VAL A 566 -6.77 77.49 33.08
C VAL A 566 -6.36 78.96 32.85
N GLN A 567 -6.64 79.53 31.68
CA GLN A 567 -6.36 80.94 31.41
C GLN A 567 -7.24 81.87 32.27
N SER A 568 -8.55 81.62 32.36
CA SER A 568 -9.49 82.41 33.15
C SER A 568 -9.16 82.37 34.65
N GLN A 569 -8.73 81.21 35.16
CA GLN A 569 -8.27 81.06 36.54
C GLN A 569 -6.94 81.79 36.77
N SER A 570 -6.02 81.77 35.79
CA SER A 570 -4.76 82.53 35.84
C SER A 570 -5.00 84.04 35.88
N GLU A 571 -5.93 84.54 35.06
CA GLU A 571 -6.31 85.95 34.98
C GLU A 571 -6.92 86.43 36.30
N GLN A 572 -7.89 85.69 36.83
CA GLN A 572 -8.55 86.00 38.12
C GLN A 572 -7.57 85.88 39.30
N GLY A 573 -6.71 84.87 39.32
CA GLY A 573 -5.71 84.67 40.37
C GLY A 573 -4.67 85.80 40.42
N LEU A 574 -4.11 86.17 39.26
CA LEU A 574 -3.14 87.27 39.18
C LEU A 574 -3.79 88.65 39.45
N GLN A 575 -5.04 88.86 39.04
CA GLN A 575 -5.79 90.07 39.39
C GLN A 575 -6.06 90.16 40.89
N SER A 576 -6.45 89.05 41.53
CA SER A 576 -6.68 88.98 42.98
C SER A 576 -5.37 89.21 43.76
N ALA A 577 -4.26 88.60 43.33
CA ALA A 577 -2.94 88.85 43.88
C ALA A 577 -2.57 90.35 43.81
N ARG A 578 -2.76 90.98 42.63
CA ARG A 578 -2.54 92.41 42.42
C ARG A 578 -3.43 93.32 43.25
N GLN A 579 -4.62 92.87 43.65
CA GLN A 579 -5.50 93.60 44.57
C GLN A 579 -5.03 93.48 46.02
N VAL A 580 -4.71 92.27 46.49
CA VAL A 580 -4.21 92.06 47.86
C VAL A 580 -2.90 92.84 48.11
N ALA A 581 -2.00 92.87 47.12
CA ALA A 581 -0.75 93.63 47.20
C ALA A 581 -0.91 95.15 47.39
N GLN A 582 -2.09 95.73 47.13
CA GLN A 582 -2.34 97.16 47.30
C GLN A 582 -2.36 97.60 48.77
N ALA A 583 -2.58 96.69 49.72
CA ALA A 583 -2.50 96.99 51.14
C ALA A 583 -1.08 97.29 51.63
N GLY A 584 -0.03 96.94 50.86
CA GLY A 584 1.36 97.31 51.11
C GLY A 584 2.05 96.64 52.31
N THR A 585 1.30 96.00 53.22
CA THR A 585 1.85 95.30 54.38
C THR A 585 2.55 93.99 53.98
N VAL A 586 3.51 93.55 54.80
CA VAL A 586 4.30 92.32 54.56
C VAL A 586 3.40 91.09 54.36
N ASP A 587 2.40 90.89 55.22
CA ASP A 587 1.50 89.73 55.12
C ASP A 587 0.60 89.78 53.87
N ALA A 588 0.22 90.97 53.43
CA ALA A 588 -0.55 91.15 52.19
C ALA A 588 0.33 90.90 50.95
N LEU A 589 1.58 91.34 50.97
CA LEU A 589 2.55 91.05 49.90
C LEU A 589 2.91 89.55 49.84
N GLU A 590 3.08 88.88 50.99
CA GLU A 590 3.26 87.42 51.06
C GLU A 590 2.03 86.66 50.51
N THR A 591 0.82 87.09 50.89
CA THR A 591 -0.44 86.52 50.38
C THR A 591 -0.57 86.72 48.86
N ALA A 592 -0.22 87.91 48.36
CA ALA A 592 -0.22 88.20 46.93
C ALA A 592 0.82 87.36 46.17
N ILE A 593 2.02 87.21 46.70
CA ILE A 593 3.07 86.31 46.18
C ILE A 593 2.56 84.86 46.11
N SER A 594 1.86 84.38 47.13
CA SER A 594 1.26 83.04 47.15
C SER A 594 0.21 82.87 46.04
N LEU A 595 -0.69 83.84 45.89
CA LEU A 595 -1.72 83.83 44.83
C LEU A 595 -1.11 83.92 43.42
N ALA A 596 -0.08 84.73 43.21
CA ALA A 596 0.59 84.82 41.91
C ALA A 596 1.43 83.57 41.59
N ASN A 597 1.94 82.84 42.59
CA ASN A 597 2.63 81.56 42.39
C ASN A 597 1.67 80.42 42.01
N GLN A 598 0.35 80.59 42.16
CA GLN A 598 -0.65 79.64 41.67
C GLN A 598 -0.89 79.75 40.15
N VAL A 599 -0.38 80.78 39.48
CA VAL A 599 -0.41 80.92 38.02
C VAL A 599 0.52 79.86 37.40
N PRO A 600 0.02 78.86 36.66
CA PRO A 600 0.85 77.75 36.18
C PRO A 600 1.95 78.19 35.22
N ASP A 601 3.08 77.46 35.17
CA ASP A 601 4.20 77.77 34.27
C ASP A 601 3.83 77.73 32.77
N SER A 602 2.76 77.00 32.42
CA SER A 602 2.18 76.94 31.07
C SER A 602 1.22 78.09 30.74
N SER A 603 0.93 78.98 31.68
CA SER A 603 0.03 80.12 31.48
C SER A 603 0.71 81.26 30.74
N SER A 604 0.00 81.89 29.81
CA SER A 604 0.47 83.11 29.11
C SER A 604 0.78 84.27 30.07
N LEU A 605 0.15 84.28 31.25
CA LEU A 605 0.39 85.26 32.31
C LEU A 605 1.59 84.95 33.20
N ARG A 606 2.26 83.80 33.06
CA ARG A 606 3.33 83.39 33.99
C ARG A 606 4.43 84.44 34.11
N SER A 607 4.86 85.05 32.99
CA SER A 607 5.88 86.10 33.00
C SER A 607 5.44 87.32 33.82
N GLN A 608 4.17 87.73 33.71
CA GLN A 608 3.62 88.84 34.50
C GLN A 608 3.48 88.48 36.00
N ALA A 609 3.14 87.23 36.30
CA ALA A 609 3.10 86.73 37.67
C ALA A 609 4.50 86.75 38.30
N SER A 610 5.51 86.23 37.61
CA SER A 610 6.91 86.23 38.08
C SER A 610 7.47 87.65 38.28
N GLN A 611 7.11 88.60 37.40
CA GLN A 611 7.46 90.02 37.57
C GLN A 611 6.82 90.59 38.85
N ALA A 612 5.52 90.40 39.04
CA ALA A 612 4.82 90.87 40.23
C ALA A 612 5.36 90.24 41.53
N ILE A 613 5.68 88.95 41.51
CA ILE A 613 6.30 88.23 42.65
C ILE A 613 7.65 88.86 43.01
N GLU A 614 8.50 89.18 42.04
CA GLU A 614 9.78 89.86 42.29
C GLU A 614 9.56 91.28 42.83
N GLU A 615 8.67 92.09 42.23
CA GLU A 615 8.36 93.44 42.70
C GLU A 615 7.85 93.46 44.16
N TRP A 616 7.00 92.51 44.54
CA TRP A 616 6.50 92.38 45.91
C TRP A 616 7.57 91.85 46.87
N SER A 617 8.45 90.97 46.40
CA SER A 617 9.60 90.49 47.17
C SER A 617 10.61 91.60 47.46
N GLN A 618 10.84 92.51 46.51
CA GLN A 618 11.69 93.69 46.70
C GLN A 618 11.09 94.66 47.74
N ARG A 619 9.76 94.77 47.82
CA ARG A 619 9.09 95.55 48.87
C ARG A 619 9.20 94.90 50.25
N ILE A 620 9.01 93.58 50.36
CA ILE A 620 9.25 92.85 51.63
C ILE A 620 10.72 93.00 52.06
N LEU A 621 11.67 92.93 51.12
CA LEU A 621 13.09 93.17 51.38
C LEU A 621 13.33 94.57 51.93
N ALA A 622 12.79 95.61 51.30
CA ALA A 622 12.92 96.99 51.78
C ALA A 622 12.34 97.19 53.18
N ILE A 623 11.14 96.69 53.46
CA ILE A 623 10.50 96.79 54.79
C ILE A 623 11.32 96.04 55.85
N GLY A 624 11.84 94.85 55.52
CA GLY A 624 12.71 94.10 56.43
C GLY A 624 14.06 94.77 56.69
N MET A 625 14.59 95.54 55.73
CA MET A 625 15.79 96.37 55.93
C MET A 625 15.50 97.58 56.81
N GLU A 626 14.33 98.23 56.66
CA GLU A 626 13.90 99.36 57.50
C GLU A 626 13.71 98.93 58.97
N GLU A 627 12.96 97.84 59.20
CA GLU A 627 12.72 97.26 60.53
C GLU A 627 14.02 96.80 61.22
N SER A 628 15.10 96.52 60.48
CA SER A 628 16.38 96.11 61.09
C SER A 628 17.03 97.18 61.97
N SER A 629 16.56 98.43 61.88
CA SER A 629 16.97 99.54 62.74
C SER A 629 16.26 99.56 64.10
N SER A 630 15.10 98.88 64.23
CA SER A 630 14.24 98.83 65.41
C SER A 630 14.20 97.44 66.05
N ASP A 631 13.93 96.39 65.27
CA ASP A 631 13.93 95.00 65.70
C ASP A 631 14.63 94.09 64.68
N LEU A 632 15.87 93.71 65.00
CA LEU A 632 16.69 92.82 64.18
C LEU A 632 16.09 91.40 64.07
N ALA A 633 15.31 90.93 65.05
CA ALA A 633 14.65 89.63 65.01
C ALA A 633 13.37 89.68 64.15
N GLY A 634 12.58 90.75 64.28
CA GLY A 634 11.45 91.08 63.41
C GLY A 634 11.87 91.23 61.94
N ALA A 635 12.96 91.97 61.68
CA ALA A 635 13.58 92.08 60.36
C ALA A 635 13.95 90.71 59.75
N ILE A 636 14.60 89.83 60.53
CA ILE A 636 14.89 88.45 60.10
C ILE A 636 13.60 87.67 59.80
N ALA A 637 12.52 87.90 60.55
CA ALA A 637 11.23 87.24 60.30
C ALA A 637 10.53 87.76 59.03
N ILE A 638 10.60 89.06 58.76
CA ILE A 638 10.09 89.68 57.52
C ILE A 638 10.85 89.15 56.30
N LEU A 639 12.19 89.16 56.33
CA LEU A 639 13.00 88.68 55.21
C LEU A 639 12.83 87.18 54.92
N LYS A 640 12.44 86.37 55.91
CA LYS A 640 12.11 84.94 55.73
C LYS A 640 10.83 84.68 54.94
N LYS A 641 9.95 85.67 54.77
CA LYS A 641 8.70 85.55 53.98
C LYS A 641 8.93 85.71 52.47
N ILE A 642 10.15 86.06 52.04
CA ILE A 642 10.51 86.21 50.63
C ILE A 642 10.62 84.82 49.97
N PRO A 643 9.96 84.57 48.82
CA PRO A 643 9.94 83.27 48.17
C PRO A 643 11.28 82.91 47.50
N ALA A 644 11.74 81.68 47.72
CA ALA A 644 12.88 81.12 47.01
C ALA A 644 12.65 81.11 45.48
N GLY A 645 13.65 81.56 44.72
CA GLY A 645 13.58 81.71 43.26
C GLY A 645 13.52 83.16 42.78
N THR A 646 13.24 84.12 43.67
CA THR A 646 13.45 85.55 43.39
C THR A 646 14.91 85.96 43.58
N ARG A 647 15.30 87.10 42.99
CA ARG A 647 16.61 87.74 43.22
C ARG A 647 16.68 88.26 44.65
N SER A 648 15.60 88.93 45.09
CA SER A 648 15.38 89.41 46.45
C SER A 648 15.68 88.35 47.53
N PHE A 649 15.37 87.07 47.27
CA PHE A 649 15.64 85.97 48.21
C PHE A 649 17.13 85.76 48.51
N GLN A 650 18.02 85.93 47.53
CA GLN A 650 19.45 85.69 47.75
C GLN A 650 20.06 86.82 48.60
N GLU A 651 19.65 88.06 48.32
CA GLU A 651 20.02 89.24 49.10
C GLU A 651 19.49 89.13 50.53
N ALA A 652 18.20 88.86 50.69
CA ALA A 652 17.56 88.58 51.97
C ALA A 652 18.27 87.47 52.77
N ARG A 653 18.62 86.35 52.13
CA ARG A 653 19.32 85.23 52.77
C ARG A 653 20.72 85.62 53.24
N SER A 654 21.47 86.38 52.45
CA SER A 654 22.79 86.86 52.86
C SER A 654 22.71 87.79 54.07
N GLN A 655 21.73 88.69 54.10
CA GLN A 655 21.55 89.63 55.20
C GLN A 655 21.03 88.96 56.48
N ILE A 656 20.09 88.00 56.35
CA ILE A 656 19.67 87.14 57.46
C ILE A 656 20.89 86.44 58.10
N GLN A 657 21.83 85.93 57.30
CA GLN A 657 23.02 85.26 57.81
C GLN A 657 23.94 86.23 58.58
N VAL A 658 24.17 87.44 58.06
CA VAL A 658 24.96 88.48 58.76
C VAL A 658 24.32 88.84 60.10
N TRP A 659 23.02 89.13 60.10
CA TRP A 659 22.30 89.50 61.33
C TRP A 659 22.24 88.36 62.36
N GLN A 660 22.11 87.10 61.91
CA GLN A 660 22.20 85.93 62.79
C GLN A 660 23.60 85.74 63.38
N GLN A 661 24.67 86.13 62.69
CA GLN A 661 26.03 86.08 63.24
C GLN A 661 26.28 87.19 64.28
N SER A 662 25.78 88.41 64.05
CA SER A 662 25.85 89.48 65.07
C SER A 662 25.06 89.15 66.34
N LEU A 663 23.97 88.38 66.24
CA LEU A 663 23.16 87.96 67.40
C LEU A 663 23.77 86.78 68.20
N ASN A 664 24.82 86.11 67.70
CA ASN A 664 25.33 84.85 68.27
C ASN A 664 26.85 84.85 68.57
N SER A 665 27.51 86.02 68.63
CA SER A 665 28.95 86.11 68.89
C SER A 665 29.29 86.08 70.40
N PRO A 666 30.09 85.11 70.91
CA PRO A 666 30.52 85.06 72.31
C PRO A 666 31.77 85.93 72.60
N ALA A 667 31.97 86.33 73.86
CA ALA A 667 33.08 87.18 74.30
C ALA A 667 34.37 86.38 74.62
N ALA A 668 35.53 87.04 74.51
CA ALA A 668 36.85 86.45 74.72
C ALA A 668 37.49 86.83 76.07
N GLU A 669 37.67 85.81 76.91
CA GLU A 669 38.89 85.42 77.65
C GLU A 669 39.72 86.46 78.45
N SER A 670 40.11 86.08 79.67
CA SER A 670 41.14 86.75 80.49
C SER A 670 41.89 85.74 81.38
N GLU A 671 43.22 85.83 81.43
CA GLU A 671 44.10 84.92 82.18
C GLU A 671 44.44 85.42 83.61
N PRO A 672 44.64 84.51 84.59
CA PRO A 672 45.17 84.78 85.94
C PRO A 672 46.62 84.24 86.12
N PRO A 673 47.26 84.29 87.32
CA PRO A 673 47.17 85.19 88.49
C PRO A 673 48.57 85.80 88.85
N VAL A 674 48.72 86.48 90.01
CA VAL A 674 49.82 86.28 91.02
C VAL A 674 49.67 87.26 92.23
N PRO A 675 50.17 86.93 93.46
CA PRO A 675 49.86 87.64 94.72
C PRO A 675 51.14 88.15 95.46
N PRO A 676 51.15 88.34 96.80
CA PRO A 676 50.37 89.24 97.67
C PRO A 676 51.27 90.26 98.40
N GLU A 677 50.72 91.17 99.23
CA GLU A 677 51.30 91.46 100.56
C GLU A 677 50.34 92.15 101.54
N THR A 678 50.77 92.36 102.79
CA THR A 678 49.91 92.65 103.96
C THR A 678 50.26 93.95 104.69
N GLU A 679 49.25 94.67 105.18
CA GLU A 679 49.34 95.35 106.49
C GLU A 679 47.98 95.40 107.22
N PRO A 680 47.92 95.38 108.58
CA PRO A 680 46.64 95.26 109.30
C PRO A 680 46.35 96.35 110.37
N TYR A 681 45.08 96.74 110.50
CA TYR A 681 44.45 96.99 111.82
C TYR A 681 42.91 96.92 111.68
N ARG A 682 42.20 95.92 112.23
CA ARG A 682 41.73 95.71 113.64
C ARG A 682 40.50 96.56 114.04
N PRO A 683 39.73 96.15 115.09
CA PRO A 683 38.27 96.29 115.15
C PRO A 683 37.85 97.35 116.24
N PRO A 684 36.61 97.40 116.80
CA PRO A 684 35.41 96.56 116.59
C PRO A 684 34.03 97.26 116.53
N ASN A 685 33.01 96.44 116.24
CA ASN A 685 31.58 96.66 116.50
C ASN A 685 30.91 97.80 115.67
N ARG A 686 29.59 97.81 115.49
CA ARG A 686 28.53 97.07 116.22
C ARG A 686 27.42 96.57 115.28
#